data_AF-A0A7C8EIS7-F1
#
_entry.id   AF-A0A7C8EIS7-F1
#
_cell.length_a   1.000
_cell.length_b   1.000
_cell.length_c   1.000
_cell.angle_alpha   90.00
_cell.angle_beta   90.00
_cell.angle_gamma   90.00
#
_symmetry.space_group_name_H-M   'P 1'
#
loop_
_entity.id
_entity.type
_entity.pdbx_description
1 polymer ?
#
loop_
_entity_poly.entity_id
_entity_poly.type
_entity_poly.pdbx_seq_one_letter_code
_entity_poly.pdbx_strand_id
1 'polypeptide(L)'
;MKRVGGSGRLRLTGGSPLEPPRRRFRVVQALRRTLKALPWLLLAATRWAAADPPSASLAYEGAPLPGGGIPILPQRLTRLHFARLRNTPRAALEIPLDSQWQTSRPVAVAVEDGALKARSRGRGIFLTRPFRVDAARFNTLRVRMRVNRGAKCAFSWQSDIEPYLNGNPGVDVPLFPGDEFHTYAFPLDASSAPTWCGNIKRIRFLASDQPSEAVIEAMELAYEPPKGPHRLTIHSETHEALLGAQAPWPVTVPPAGVLETHIGMGPRAWERRVADGVRFRVLLDAEDTRGVVLLERELRPRDVEADRRWMPCRADLSPYAGQEVVIRLEVDGLTSPSFDYAYWGNPMVYSRQAASDATPVFLISCDTLRADHVSCYGYERETTPHLDAFANEAVLFKSVIAPEVWTLSSHMTMLTGLYPKRHGVTHSANLAEESVTLAETLSDAGYLTAGHVGHCWWLLPSRGFAQGFDEYTMPPREDNFRDVFAVHTVAQDWLGTHPLPNVFTFLHNYDIHSKFAEGGYDAPYYPPGPEFLHFAKAFPDPPSFARDGGNRWRASGLLGAVRHYGFEITEEERDYIVALYDDCIRAVDQAIHDFFEELRALGLYERALIIVTADHGEEFGEHGWYLHDQIYEECCRVPLLIKFPHGRFAGRRVADMVELTDLFPTILRVLGIESSVPTDGHDLVALLEGRAEPKRFVYTTKSHILRYAVATPTWKLHRANRAEPFELYNLVEDPREERNRYEDVPQIAAELRDALEGFFAPSTEGWHFHFIGGALDSRVRLTFRTDEPLANAELLYAKPLAPNLDTMTLMENGDSVTADLALTSADRDEILARPFSSRQKGFVSVACTRELTTIVDGAASHPARVYREVLDPVASEFAKPDEESLRKGQAPKLFIWYEAPSVERTRAEELPENAVEHLRGIGYLD
;
A
#
# COMPACT_ATOMS: atom_id res chain seq x y z
N MET A 1 -23.49 22.83 0.19
CA MET A 1 -24.52 23.70 -0.42
C MET A 1 -24.84 23.17 -1.82
N LYS A 2 -26.11 23.15 -2.24
CA LYS A 2 -26.54 23.19 -3.65
C LYS A 2 -27.38 24.46 -3.84
N ARG A 3 -27.10 25.21 -4.92
CA ARG A 3 -27.81 26.43 -5.35
C ARG A 3 -29.03 26.04 -6.18
N VAL A 4 -30.15 26.73 -5.96
CA VAL A 4 -31.14 27.03 -6.99
C VAL A 4 -31.14 28.55 -7.18
N GLY A 5 -31.37 28.97 -8.43
CA GLY A 5 -31.07 30.28 -9.01
C GLY A 5 -31.46 31.55 -8.25
N GLY A 6 -30.79 32.64 -8.65
CA GLY A 6 -31.28 34.01 -8.52
C GLY A 6 -30.68 34.81 -7.36
N SER A 7 -29.67 35.64 -7.68
CA SER A 7 -29.19 36.78 -6.88
C SER A 7 -29.05 36.52 -5.36
N GLY A 8 -28.08 35.68 -4.96
CA GLY A 8 -27.81 35.38 -3.56
C GLY A 8 -26.84 36.35 -2.90
N ARG A 9 -27.37 37.37 -2.21
CA ARG A 9 -26.67 38.17 -1.20
C ARG A 9 -27.19 37.74 0.19
N LEU A 10 -26.28 37.69 1.18
CA LEU A 10 -26.48 37.74 2.65
C LEU A 10 -26.83 36.39 3.36
N ARG A 11 -26.52 36.13 4.64
CA ARG A 11 -25.94 36.92 5.76
C ARG A 11 -25.47 35.96 6.87
N LEU A 12 -24.45 36.35 7.63
CA LEU A 12 -24.15 35.83 8.98
C LEU A 12 -25.09 36.47 10.00
N THR A 13 -25.65 35.67 10.92
CA THR A 13 -26.27 36.17 12.16
C THR A 13 -25.56 35.53 13.34
N GLY A 14 -24.68 36.30 13.98
CA GLY A 14 -24.18 36.00 15.32
C GLY A 14 -25.10 36.54 16.42
N GLY A 15 -24.82 36.15 17.67
CA GLY A 15 -25.15 36.94 18.86
C GLY A 15 -25.79 36.21 20.04
N SER A 16 -24.92 35.68 20.91
CA SER A 16 -24.95 35.52 22.40
C SER A 16 -25.84 36.47 23.25
N PRO A 17 -25.82 36.43 24.61
CA PRO A 17 -25.59 35.36 25.63
C PRO A 17 -26.67 35.41 26.76
N LEU A 18 -26.59 34.57 27.81
CA LEU A 18 -26.74 34.99 29.24
C LEU A 18 -26.59 33.82 30.24
N GLU A 19 -26.18 34.22 31.45
CA GLU A 19 -25.49 33.51 32.54
C GLU A 19 -26.36 32.67 33.54
N PRO A 20 -25.76 32.01 34.57
CA PRO A 20 -26.25 30.78 35.22
C PRO A 20 -26.91 31.00 36.62
N PRO A 21 -27.35 29.94 37.33
CA PRO A 21 -27.61 30.00 38.76
C PRO A 21 -26.60 29.26 39.65
N ARG A 22 -26.36 29.88 40.81
CA ARG A 22 -25.42 29.52 41.88
C ARG A 22 -26.04 28.59 42.96
N ARG A 23 -25.17 27.74 43.53
CA ARG A 23 -25.05 27.25 44.94
C ARG A 23 -26.21 26.52 45.65
N ARG A 24 -25.89 25.37 46.27
CA ARG A 24 -25.77 25.21 47.74
C ARG A 24 -25.04 23.92 48.17
N PHE A 25 -24.26 24.09 49.25
CA PHE A 25 -23.44 23.12 49.98
C PHE A 25 -24.26 22.07 50.76
N ARG A 26 -23.69 20.86 50.92
CA ARG A 26 -23.39 20.13 52.19
C ARG A 26 -23.45 18.62 51.93
N VAL A 27 -22.31 17.93 52.02
CA VAL A 27 -21.97 16.90 53.04
C VAL A 27 -20.53 16.44 52.74
N VAL A 28 -19.58 17.24 53.20
CA VAL A 28 -18.23 16.75 53.57
C VAL A 28 -18.34 16.40 55.03
N GLN A 29 -18.69 15.14 55.35
CA GLN A 29 -18.54 14.59 56.71
C GLN A 29 -18.70 13.06 56.83
N ALA A 30 -18.56 12.28 55.73
CA ALA A 30 -18.67 10.82 55.79
C ALA A 30 -17.42 10.04 55.29
N LEU A 31 -16.36 10.72 54.85
CA LEU A 31 -15.13 10.11 54.32
C LEU A 31 -13.93 10.33 55.26
N ARG A 32 -14.16 10.11 56.56
CA ARG A 32 -13.10 10.13 57.59
C ARG A 32 -13.10 8.92 58.53
N ARG A 33 -13.79 7.82 58.19
CA ARG A 33 -13.95 6.68 59.12
C ARG A 33 -13.70 5.25 58.60
N THR A 34 -13.14 5.05 57.42
CA THR A 34 -12.79 3.67 57.00
C THR A 34 -11.45 3.59 56.28
N LEU A 35 -10.42 4.14 56.93
CA LEU A 35 -9.01 3.97 56.62
C LEU A 35 -8.24 3.41 57.84
N LYS A 36 -8.82 2.40 58.50
CA LYS A 36 -8.19 1.67 59.62
C LYS A 36 -8.66 0.22 59.68
N ALA A 37 -8.27 -0.55 58.68
CA ALA A 37 -8.12 -2.01 58.76
C ALA A 37 -7.24 -2.43 57.57
N LEU A 38 -5.93 -2.21 57.66
CA LEU A 38 -4.93 -3.10 58.24
C LEU A 38 -4.48 -4.23 57.28
N PRO A 39 -3.19 -4.57 57.36
CA PRO A 39 -2.34 -5.03 56.28
C PRO A 39 -2.11 -6.54 56.49
N TRP A 40 -3.03 -7.34 55.95
CA TRP A 40 -3.10 -8.79 56.21
C TRP A 40 -3.24 -9.65 54.95
N LEU A 41 -2.79 -9.17 53.78
CA LEU A 41 -2.82 -9.95 52.53
C LEU A 41 -1.51 -9.87 51.74
N LEU A 42 -0.38 -9.96 52.44
CA LEU A 42 0.96 -10.01 51.83
C LEU A 42 1.87 -11.12 52.37
N LEU A 43 1.31 -12.19 52.96
CA LEU A 43 2.11 -13.38 53.33
C LEU A 43 1.27 -14.67 53.32
N ALA A 44 1.15 -15.25 52.13
CA ALA A 44 1.01 -16.69 51.90
C ALA A 44 1.67 -16.96 50.53
N ALA A 45 3.00 -17.07 50.52
CA ALA A 45 3.70 -18.34 50.36
C ALA A 45 3.47 -18.94 48.96
N THR A 46 4.30 -18.61 47.96
CA THR A 46 5.52 -19.36 47.61
C THR A 46 5.33 -20.88 47.61
N ARG A 47 5.04 -21.45 46.42
CA ARG A 47 5.57 -22.73 45.88
C ARG A 47 4.75 -23.15 44.65
N TRP A 48 5.28 -22.86 43.47
CA TRP A 48 5.44 -23.89 42.43
C TRP A 48 6.51 -23.40 41.45
N ALA A 49 7.63 -24.11 41.44
CA ALA A 49 8.79 -23.87 40.64
C ALA A 49 8.83 -24.90 39.50
N ALA A 50 9.55 -24.51 38.43
CA ALA A 50 10.24 -25.35 37.48
C ALA A 50 9.41 -26.13 36.45
N ALA A 51 9.32 -25.55 35.25
CA ALA A 51 9.50 -26.28 33.99
C ALA A 51 10.24 -25.35 33.03
N ASP A 52 11.50 -25.67 32.71
CA ASP A 52 12.28 -25.00 31.68
C ASP A 52 11.64 -25.23 30.30
N PRO A 53 11.41 -24.20 29.48
CA PRO A 53 11.20 -24.39 28.05
C PRO A 53 12.55 -24.63 27.35
N PRO A 54 12.60 -25.45 26.29
CA PRO A 54 13.85 -25.83 25.63
C PRO A 54 14.54 -24.62 24.99
N SER A 55 15.85 -24.52 25.21
CA SER A 55 16.74 -23.59 24.52
C SER A 55 16.76 -23.88 23.02
N ALA A 56 15.93 -23.19 22.25
CA ALA A 56 16.07 -23.12 20.80
C ALA A 56 17.14 -22.06 20.47
N SER A 57 18.41 -22.45 20.50
CA SER A 57 19.49 -21.71 19.84
C SER A 57 19.33 -21.89 18.33
N LEU A 58 18.61 -20.99 17.68
CA LEU A 58 18.66 -20.85 16.22
C LEU A 58 19.91 -20.03 15.89
N ALA A 59 21.02 -20.73 15.68
CA ALA A 59 22.18 -20.16 15.01
C ALA A 59 21.79 -19.91 13.55
N TYR A 60 21.76 -18.64 13.16
CA TYR A 60 21.75 -18.22 11.76
C TYR A 60 23.18 -18.47 11.24
N GLU A 61 23.44 -19.63 10.64
CA GLU A 61 24.72 -19.90 9.97
C GLU A 61 24.72 -19.26 8.58
N GLY A 62 25.03 -17.96 8.54
CA GLY A 62 25.51 -17.30 7.33
C GLY A 62 26.95 -17.72 7.07
N ALA A 63 27.27 -18.11 5.84
CA ALA A 63 28.63 -18.45 5.44
C ALA A 63 29.58 -17.26 5.72
N PRO A 64 30.78 -17.48 6.27
CA PRO A 64 31.71 -16.40 6.56
C PRO A 64 32.25 -15.78 5.27
N LEU A 65 32.06 -14.48 5.11
CA LEU A 65 32.81 -13.67 4.16
C LEU A 65 34.32 -13.79 4.49
N PRO A 66 35.22 -13.95 3.51
CA PRO A 66 36.64 -14.05 3.79
C PRO A 66 37.20 -12.67 4.18
N GLY A 67 37.45 -12.46 5.48
CA GLY A 67 38.32 -11.41 6.00
C GLY A 67 37.64 -10.18 6.60
N GLY A 68 37.10 -10.32 7.81
CA GLY A 68 36.57 -9.22 8.63
C GLY A 68 35.67 -9.79 9.74
N GLY A 69 35.67 -9.21 10.95
CA GLY A 69 34.83 -9.72 12.05
C GLY A 69 33.36 -9.80 11.65
N ILE A 70 32.60 -10.73 12.27
CA ILE A 70 31.15 -10.86 12.04
C ILE A 70 30.50 -9.47 12.20
N PRO A 71 29.81 -8.92 11.18
CA PRO A 71 29.14 -7.64 11.31
C PRO A 71 28.10 -7.75 12.43
N ILE A 72 28.16 -6.86 13.42
CA ILE A 72 27.11 -6.81 14.44
C ILE A 72 25.91 -6.09 13.80
N LEU A 73 25.00 -6.88 13.25
CA LEU A 73 23.78 -6.40 12.59
C LEU A 73 22.91 -5.59 13.59
N PRO A 74 22.21 -4.55 13.13
CA PRO A 74 21.21 -3.88 13.94
C PRO A 74 20.16 -4.87 14.48
N GLN A 75 19.99 -4.88 15.79
CA GLN A 75 19.00 -5.72 16.48
C GLN A 75 17.69 -4.93 16.58
N ARG A 76 16.67 -5.34 15.82
CA ARG A 76 15.34 -4.70 15.81
C ARG A 76 14.35 -5.51 16.64
N LEU A 77 13.78 -4.90 17.68
CA LEU A 77 12.84 -5.57 18.57
C LEU A 77 11.54 -5.95 17.85
N THR A 78 11.07 -5.12 16.92
CA THR A 78 9.88 -5.41 16.09
C THR A 78 10.06 -6.72 15.33
N ARG A 79 11.16 -6.87 14.58
CA ARG A 79 11.43 -8.10 13.83
C ARG A 79 11.53 -9.33 14.71
N LEU A 80 12.24 -9.24 15.85
CA LEU A 80 12.32 -10.33 16.81
C LEU A 80 10.94 -10.70 17.38
N HIS A 81 10.11 -9.70 17.69
CA HIS A 81 8.74 -9.90 18.16
C HIS A 81 7.89 -10.62 17.12
N PHE A 82 7.88 -10.15 15.87
CA PHE A 82 7.09 -10.75 14.80
C PHE A 82 7.61 -12.12 14.34
N ALA A 83 8.92 -12.36 14.38
CA ALA A 83 9.48 -13.69 14.15
C ALA A 83 9.04 -14.68 15.24
N ARG A 84 9.02 -14.26 16.52
CA ARG A 84 8.48 -15.07 17.61
C ARG A 84 7.00 -15.38 17.43
N LEU A 85 6.20 -14.37 17.02
CA LEU A 85 4.79 -14.58 16.69
C LEU A 85 4.66 -15.61 15.57
N ARG A 86 5.32 -15.42 14.42
CA ARG A 86 5.27 -16.38 13.29
C ARG A 86 5.61 -17.83 13.69
N ASN A 87 6.49 -18.02 14.66
CA ASN A 87 6.90 -19.33 15.18
C ASN A 87 6.04 -19.86 16.36
N THR A 88 5.01 -19.11 16.79
CA THR A 88 4.12 -19.53 17.88
C THR A 88 3.18 -20.64 17.39
N PRO A 89 3.03 -21.77 18.13
CA PRO A 89 2.20 -22.88 17.71
C PRO A 89 0.74 -22.44 17.46
N ARG A 90 0.18 -22.89 16.34
CA ARG A 90 -1.23 -22.62 15.98
C ARG A 90 -2.15 -23.20 17.07
N ALA A 91 -2.98 -22.35 17.66
CA ALA A 91 -3.97 -22.72 18.66
C ALA A 91 -5.37 -22.25 18.24
N ALA A 92 -6.38 -23.06 18.55
CA ALA A 92 -7.80 -22.76 18.37
C ALA A 92 -8.55 -23.07 19.66
N LEU A 93 -9.53 -22.24 20.00
CA LEU A 93 -10.37 -22.39 21.19
C LEU A 93 -11.79 -21.95 20.86
N GLU A 94 -12.71 -22.91 20.86
CA GLU A 94 -14.14 -22.63 20.73
C GLU A 94 -14.67 -21.88 21.96
N ILE A 95 -15.45 -20.83 21.72
CA ILE A 95 -16.22 -20.11 22.74
C ILE A 95 -17.60 -20.75 22.79
N PRO A 96 -17.99 -21.41 23.89
CA PRO A 96 -19.24 -22.15 23.90
C PRO A 96 -20.46 -21.21 23.72
N LEU A 97 -21.53 -21.71 23.10
CA LEU A 97 -22.79 -21.00 22.90
C LEU A 97 -23.85 -21.51 23.88
N ASP A 98 -23.65 -21.27 25.17
CA ASP A 98 -24.49 -21.80 26.25
C ASP A 98 -25.23 -20.70 27.05
N SER A 99 -25.94 -21.10 28.11
CA SER A 99 -26.75 -20.22 28.95
C SER A 99 -25.94 -19.22 29.80
N GLN A 100 -24.60 -19.23 29.76
CA GLN A 100 -23.75 -18.24 30.42
C GLN A 100 -23.70 -16.90 29.67
N TRP A 101 -24.21 -16.82 28.45
CA TRP A 101 -24.39 -15.56 27.74
C TRP A 101 -25.51 -14.71 28.36
N GLN A 102 -25.18 -13.48 28.70
CA GLN A 102 -26.02 -12.49 29.38
C GLN A 102 -26.26 -11.27 28.51
N THR A 103 -27.38 -10.57 28.69
CA THR A 103 -27.71 -9.37 27.92
C THR A 103 -28.12 -8.18 28.78
N SER A 104 -28.03 -6.98 28.20
CA SER A 104 -28.76 -5.82 28.72
C SER A 104 -30.23 -5.89 28.31
N ARG A 105 -31.17 -5.68 29.25
CA ARG A 105 -32.60 -5.50 28.89
C ARG A 105 -32.72 -4.32 27.91
N PRO A 106 -33.45 -4.44 26.78
CA PRO A 106 -34.53 -5.40 26.48
C PRO A 106 -34.19 -6.46 25.40
N VAL A 107 -33.00 -7.07 25.44
CA VAL A 107 -32.62 -8.12 24.48
C VAL A 107 -33.06 -9.51 25.00
N ALA A 108 -33.83 -10.26 24.20
CA ALA A 108 -34.17 -11.65 24.48
C ALA A 108 -33.09 -12.57 23.89
N VAL A 109 -32.61 -13.55 24.66
CA VAL A 109 -31.61 -14.55 24.23
C VAL A 109 -32.07 -15.95 24.60
N ALA A 110 -31.92 -16.88 23.66
CA ALA A 110 -32.17 -18.29 23.84
C ALA A 110 -31.06 -19.11 23.18
N VAL A 111 -30.76 -20.28 23.75
CA VAL A 111 -29.92 -21.29 23.11
C VAL A 111 -30.86 -22.36 22.57
N GLU A 112 -30.88 -22.52 21.25
CA GLU A 112 -31.73 -23.46 20.54
C GLU A 112 -30.91 -24.13 19.44
N ASP A 113 -30.93 -25.47 19.38
CA ASP A 113 -30.22 -26.27 18.38
C ASP A 113 -28.71 -25.98 18.31
N GLY A 114 -28.08 -25.72 19.46
CA GLY A 114 -26.65 -25.37 19.55
C GLY A 114 -26.30 -23.93 19.14
N ALA A 115 -27.28 -23.14 18.69
CA ALA A 115 -27.09 -21.76 18.28
C ALA A 115 -27.60 -20.77 19.33
N LEU A 116 -26.93 -19.63 19.45
CA LEU A 116 -27.35 -18.51 20.29
C LEU A 116 -28.24 -17.57 19.47
N LYS A 117 -29.54 -17.55 19.76
CA LYS A 117 -30.53 -16.69 19.12
C LYS A 117 -30.77 -15.46 19.99
N ALA A 118 -30.63 -14.27 19.41
CA ALA A 118 -30.79 -13.00 20.11
C ALA A 118 -31.71 -12.06 19.35
N ARG A 119 -32.64 -11.41 20.04
CA ARG A 119 -33.60 -10.47 19.44
C ARG A 119 -33.74 -9.21 20.27
N SER A 120 -33.65 -8.05 19.62
CA SER A 120 -33.85 -6.74 20.24
C SER A 120 -34.85 -5.89 19.47
N ARG A 121 -35.78 -5.25 20.20
CA ARG A 121 -36.77 -4.30 19.63
C ARG A 121 -36.43 -2.83 19.92
N GLY A 122 -35.33 -2.54 20.62
CA GLY A 122 -35.01 -1.21 21.14
C GLY A 122 -33.67 -0.64 20.67
N ARG A 123 -32.57 -1.15 21.23
CA ARG A 123 -31.17 -0.82 20.84
C ARG A 123 -30.52 -2.02 20.12
N GLY A 124 -29.23 -1.96 19.79
CA GLY A 124 -28.46 -3.09 19.31
C GLY A 124 -28.46 -4.32 20.23
N ILE A 125 -28.00 -5.46 19.71
CA ILE A 125 -27.91 -6.75 20.41
C ILE A 125 -26.56 -6.86 21.11
N PHE A 126 -26.53 -6.70 22.44
CA PHE A 126 -25.33 -6.86 23.25
C PHE A 126 -25.37 -8.14 24.09
N LEU A 127 -24.38 -8.99 23.87
CA LEU A 127 -24.18 -10.28 24.52
C LEU A 127 -22.90 -10.21 25.35
N THR A 128 -22.88 -10.77 26.55
CA THR A 128 -21.71 -10.78 27.45
C THR A 128 -21.56 -12.13 28.11
N ARG A 129 -20.33 -12.61 28.30
CA ARG A 129 -20.08 -13.93 28.90
C ARG A 129 -18.80 -13.92 29.74
N PRO A 130 -18.80 -14.47 30.97
CA PRO A 130 -17.57 -14.79 31.69
C PRO A 130 -16.72 -15.77 30.86
N PHE A 131 -15.46 -15.45 30.62
CA PHE A 131 -14.62 -16.22 29.72
C PHE A 131 -13.15 -16.09 30.15
N ARG A 132 -12.47 -17.21 30.38
CA ARG A 132 -11.09 -17.24 30.87
C ARG A 132 -10.16 -17.82 29.82
N VAL A 133 -9.27 -16.99 29.30
CA VAL A 133 -8.25 -17.42 28.34
C VAL A 133 -7.01 -16.56 28.47
N ASP A 134 -5.84 -17.13 28.21
CA ASP A 134 -4.63 -16.36 27.97
C ASP A 134 -4.66 -15.80 26.55
N ALA A 135 -4.79 -14.49 26.43
CA ALA A 135 -4.87 -13.78 25.16
C ALA A 135 -3.63 -13.98 24.29
N ALA A 136 -2.45 -14.25 24.86
CA ALA A 136 -1.21 -14.43 24.09
C ALA A 136 -1.25 -15.62 23.10
N ARG A 137 -2.22 -16.52 23.27
CA ARG A 137 -2.37 -17.73 22.46
C ARG A 137 -3.28 -17.54 21.23
N PHE A 138 -3.96 -16.41 21.12
CA PHE A 138 -4.97 -16.17 20.08
C PHE A 138 -4.88 -14.72 19.60
N ASN A 139 -5.09 -14.47 18.33
CA ASN A 139 -5.06 -13.13 17.77
C ASN A 139 -6.13 -12.92 16.70
N THR A 140 -7.13 -13.79 16.63
CA THR A 140 -8.31 -13.64 15.79
C THR A 140 -9.50 -14.27 16.49
N LEU A 141 -10.66 -13.60 16.44
CA LEU A 141 -11.94 -14.21 16.76
C LEU A 141 -12.72 -14.40 15.47
N ARG A 142 -13.26 -15.60 15.26
CA ARG A 142 -14.20 -15.88 14.18
C ARG A 142 -15.58 -16.09 14.76
N VAL A 143 -16.58 -15.44 14.17
CA VAL A 143 -17.98 -15.55 14.56
C VAL A 143 -18.82 -15.87 13.34
N ARG A 144 -19.45 -17.03 13.33
CA ARG A 144 -20.38 -17.40 12.27
C ARG A 144 -21.81 -17.08 12.70
N MET A 145 -22.43 -16.12 12.03
CA MET A 145 -23.77 -15.65 12.38
C MET A 145 -24.54 -15.10 11.18
N ARG A 146 -25.86 -15.07 11.30
CA ARG A 146 -26.75 -14.31 10.43
C ARG A 146 -27.49 -13.25 11.23
N VAL A 147 -27.79 -12.11 10.61
CA VAL A 147 -28.51 -11.01 11.26
C VAL A 147 -29.35 -10.27 10.24
N ASN A 148 -30.59 -9.94 10.58
CA ASN A 148 -31.52 -9.35 9.59
C ASN A 148 -31.33 -7.85 9.34
N ARG A 149 -30.69 -7.11 10.27
CA ARG A 149 -30.46 -5.65 10.19
C ARG A 149 -29.24 -5.22 11.00
N GLY A 150 -28.54 -4.21 10.54
CA GLY A 150 -27.38 -3.61 11.21
C GLY A 150 -26.36 -3.10 10.21
N ALA A 151 -25.48 -2.20 10.65
CA ALA A 151 -24.34 -1.75 9.86
C ALA A 151 -23.02 -2.37 10.35
N LYS A 152 -22.95 -2.76 11.62
CA LYS A 152 -21.72 -3.33 12.21
C LYS A 152 -21.96 -4.25 13.41
N CYS A 153 -21.01 -5.14 13.62
CA CYS A 153 -20.87 -5.96 14.82
C CYS A 153 -19.53 -5.67 15.48
N ALA A 154 -19.43 -5.96 16.77
CA ALA A 154 -18.24 -5.64 17.56
C ALA A 154 -17.90 -6.71 18.57
N PHE A 155 -16.62 -6.87 18.87
CA PHE A 155 -16.14 -7.72 19.94
C PHE A 155 -15.27 -6.93 20.91
N SER A 156 -15.58 -7.01 22.20
CA SER A 156 -14.79 -6.39 23.26
C SER A 156 -14.63 -7.32 24.46
N TRP A 157 -13.67 -7.03 25.34
CA TRP A 157 -13.31 -7.92 26.44
C TRP A 157 -12.94 -7.16 27.70
N GLN A 158 -12.82 -7.92 28.78
CA GLN A 158 -12.30 -7.50 30.07
C GLN A 158 -11.14 -8.42 30.41
N SER A 159 -10.00 -7.87 30.82
CA SER A 159 -8.80 -8.62 31.15
C SER A 159 -8.25 -8.21 32.53
N ASP A 160 -7.07 -8.72 32.89
CA ASP A 160 -6.32 -8.25 34.06
C ASP A 160 -5.92 -6.77 33.95
N ILE A 161 -5.67 -6.31 32.73
CA ILE A 161 -5.18 -4.96 32.44
C ILE A 161 -6.31 -4.00 32.04
N GLU A 162 -7.42 -4.52 31.51
CA GLU A 162 -8.61 -3.75 31.15
C GLU A 162 -9.80 -4.14 32.05
N PRO A 163 -10.00 -3.46 33.19
CA PRO A 163 -10.97 -3.89 34.18
C PRO A 163 -12.42 -3.54 33.83
N TYR A 164 -12.69 -2.76 32.77
CA TYR A 164 -14.03 -2.29 32.43
C TYR A 164 -14.46 -2.65 31.00
N LEU A 165 -15.41 -3.59 30.89
CA LEU A 165 -15.98 -4.05 29.61
C LEU A 165 -16.72 -2.96 28.81
N ASN A 166 -17.20 -1.90 29.48
CA ASN A 166 -17.91 -0.78 28.83
C ASN A 166 -16.98 0.37 28.40
N GLY A 167 -15.69 0.30 28.74
CA GLY A 167 -14.67 1.28 28.33
C GLY A 167 -13.80 0.81 27.16
N ASN A 168 -13.81 -0.48 26.87
CA ASN A 168 -13.10 -1.10 25.74
C ASN A 168 -13.86 -0.80 24.43
N PRO A 169 -13.26 -0.07 23.46
CA PRO A 169 -13.88 0.16 22.16
C PRO A 169 -14.06 -1.13 21.35
N GLY A 170 -13.27 -2.17 21.61
CA GLY A 170 -13.31 -3.44 20.90
C GLY A 170 -12.85 -3.34 19.44
N VAL A 171 -13.06 -4.44 18.72
CA VAL A 171 -12.88 -4.54 17.28
C VAL A 171 -14.25 -4.53 16.63
N ASP A 172 -14.49 -3.59 15.72
CA ASP A 172 -15.73 -3.50 14.96
C ASP A 172 -15.49 -4.03 13.53
N VAL A 173 -16.45 -4.77 12.99
CA VAL A 173 -16.45 -5.15 11.57
C VAL A 173 -17.80 -4.84 10.93
N PRO A 174 -17.84 -4.50 9.63
CA PRO A 174 -19.10 -4.30 8.92
C PRO A 174 -19.98 -5.55 8.95
N LEU A 175 -21.29 -5.34 9.07
CA LEU A 175 -22.28 -6.42 8.98
C LEU A 175 -22.84 -6.54 7.57
N PHE A 176 -23.10 -7.78 7.16
CA PHE A 176 -23.89 -8.10 5.98
C PHE A 176 -25.26 -8.60 6.45
N PRO A 177 -26.30 -7.73 6.47
CA PRO A 177 -27.61 -8.13 6.93
C PRO A 177 -28.33 -8.99 5.88
N GLY A 178 -28.96 -10.07 6.32
CA GLY A 178 -29.67 -11.02 5.47
C GLY A 178 -30.07 -12.29 6.20
N ASP A 179 -30.61 -13.26 5.44
CA ASP A 179 -30.98 -14.57 5.95
C ASP A 179 -29.82 -15.59 5.88
N GLU A 180 -28.69 -15.23 5.26
CA GLU A 180 -27.50 -16.06 5.11
C GLU A 180 -26.54 -15.93 6.31
N PHE A 181 -25.83 -17.03 6.61
CA PHE A 181 -24.77 -17.04 7.61
C PHE A 181 -23.46 -16.57 7.01
N HIS A 182 -22.84 -15.58 7.66
CA HIS A 182 -21.52 -15.09 7.33
C HIS A 182 -20.55 -15.37 8.47
N THR A 183 -19.29 -15.65 8.14
CA THR A 183 -18.19 -15.75 9.11
C THR A 183 -17.48 -14.41 9.19
N TYR A 184 -17.60 -13.76 10.33
CA TYR A 184 -16.95 -12.48 10.64
C TYR A 184 -15.65 -12.75 11.37
N ALA A 185 -14.53 -12.26 10.84
CA ALA A 185 -13.22 -12.34 11.48
C ALA A 185 -12.88 -11.00 12.14
N PHE A 186 -12.61 -11.04 13.44
CA PHE A 186 -12.16 -9.92 14.24
C PHE A 186 -10.67 -10.12 14.49
N PRO A 187 -9.78 -9.36 13.84
CA PRO A 187 -8.35 -9.43 14.16
C PRO A 187 -8.17 -8.94 15.60
N LEU A 188 -7.56 -9.77 16.44
CA LEU A 188 -7.28 -9.51 17.85
C LEU A 188 -5.78 -9.25 18.12
N ASP A 189 -5.05 -8.79 17.10
CA ASP A 189 -3.64 -8.43 17.23
C ASP A 189 -3.43 -7.01 17.77
N ALA A 190 -2.17 -6.60 17.94
CA ALA A 190 -1.82 -5.32 18.53
C ALA A 190 -2.26 -4.10 17.69
N SER A 191 -2.59 -4.27 16.40
CA SER A 191 -3.06 -3.18 15.54
C SER A 191 -4.56 -2.92 15.64
N SER A 192 -5.36 -3.97 15.74
CA SER A 192 -6.83 -3.88 15.73
C SER A 192 -7.44 -4.01 17.12
N ALA A 193 -6.80 -4.81 18.00
CA ALA A 193 -7.20 -5.09 19.37
C ALA A 193 -6.03 -4.91 20.34
N PRO A 194 -5.45 -3.70 20.44
CA PRO A 194 -4.29 -3.39 21.26
C PRO A 194 -4.40 -3.84 22.74
N THR A 195 -5.62 -3.95 23.27
CA THR A 195 -5.88 -4.34 24.66
C THR A 195 -6.09 -5.85 24.85
N TRP A 196 -5.98 -6.66 23.79
CA TRP A 196 -6.09 -8.11 23.81
C TRP A 196 -4.77 -8.73 24.32
N CYS A 197 -4.53 -8.63 25.63
CA CYS A 197 -3.40 -9.30 26.27
C CYS A 197 -3.68 -9.64 27.74
N GLY A 198 -2.84 -10.51 28.30
CA GLY A 198 -3.01 -11.09 29.64
C GLY A 198 -4.19 -12.06 29.74
N ASN A 199 -4.68 -12.30 30.96
CA ASN A 199 -5.83 -13.19 31.13
C ASN A 199 -7.13 -12.43 30.87
N ILE A 200 -7.86 -12.88 29.85
CA ILE A 200 -9.25 -12.47 29.62
C ILE A 200 -10.11 -13.06 30.73
N LYS A 201 -11.07 -12.26 31.22
CA LYS A 201 -12.01 -12.62 32.30
C LYS A 201 -13.46 -12.64 31.83
N ARG A 202 -13.79 -11.82 30.84
CA ARG A 202 -15.13 -11.66 30.29
C ARG A 202 -15.03 -11.15 28.86
N ILE A 203 -15.96 -11.56 28.01
CA ILE A 203 -16.10 -11.09 26.64
C ILE A 203 -17.47 -10.46 26.44
N ARG A 204 -17.58 -9.58 25.45
CA ARG A 204 -18.78 -8.92 24.99
C ARG A 204 -18.82 -8.97 23.48
N PHE A 205 -19.98 -9.30 22.96
CA PHE A 205 -20.24 -9.31 21.53
C PHE A 205 -21.46 -8.46 21.22
N LEU A 206 -21.28 -7.46 20.37
CA LEU A 206 -22.34 -6.70 19.73
C LEU A 206 -22.69 -7.40 18.43
N ALA A 207 -23.79 -8.16 18.40
CA ALA A 207 -24.20 -8.87 17.19
C ALA A 207 -24.80 -7.93 16.12
N SER A 208 -25.36 -6.80 16.53
CA SER A 208 -25.82 -5.72 15.64
C SER A 208 -26.05 -4.42 16.39
N ASP A 209 -25.67 -3.30 15.78
CA ASP A 209 -25.85 -1.94 16.30
C ASP A 209 -27.30 -1.42 16.20
N GLN A 210 -28.21 -2.16 15.54
CA GLN A 210 -29.61 -1.80 15.34
C GLN A 210 -30.59 -2.83 15.93
N PRO A 211 -31.88 -2.46 16.12
CA PRO A 211 -32.93 -3.41 16.45
C PRO A 211 -33.05 -4.51 15.38
N SER A 212 -32.76 -5.74 15.77
CA SER A 212 -32.54 -6.86 14.86
C SER A 212 -32.81 -8.20 15.54
N GLU A 213 -32.74 -9.25 14.74
CA GLU A 213 -32.64 -10.64 15.16
C GLU A 213 -31.37 -11.24 14.59
N ALA A 214 -30.55 -11.82 15.47
CA ALA A 214 -29.28 -12.45 15.12
C ALA A 214 -29.29 -13.91 15.61
N VAL A 215 -28.69 -14.79 14.81
CA VAL A 215 -28.44 -16.19 15.15
C VAL A 215 -26.96 -16.47 14.99
N ILE A 216 -26.29 -16.84 16.07
CA ILE A 216 -24.86 -17.17 16.12
C ILE A 216 -24.75 -18.68 16.23
N GLU A 217 -24.03 -19.31 15.30
CA GLU A 217 -23.88 -20.77 15.26
C GLU A 217 -22.48 -21.25 15.66
N ALA A 218 -21.46 -20.41 15.53
CA ALA A 218 -20.11 -20.72 15.99
C ALA A 218 -19.37 -19.46 16.42
N MET A 219 -18.51 -19.61 17.43
CA MET A 219 -17.63 -18.56 17.91
C MET A 219 -16.30 -19.18 18.34
N GLU A 220 -15.17 -18.76 17.76
CA GLU A 220 -13.86 -19.40 17.95
C GLU A 220 -12.75 -18.36 18.05
N LEU A 221 -11.86 -18.52 19.03
CA LEU A 221 -10.58 -17.84 19.08
C LEU A 221 -9.53 -18.68 18.35
N ALA A 222 -8.82 -18.07 17.40
CA ALA A 222 -7.79 -18.70 16.62
C ALA A 222 -6.48 -17.91 16.69
N TYR A 223 -5.38 -18.62 16.46
CA TYR A 223 -4.08 -18.05 16.17
C TYR A 223 -3.85 -18.04 14.64
N GLU A 224 -3.83 -16.85 14.04
CA GLU A 224 -3.41 -16.62 12.66
C GLU A 224 -2.03 -15.95 12.66
N PRO A 225 -0.98 -16.54 12.07
CA PRO A 225 0.33 -15.91 12.03
C PRO A 225 0.23 -14.48 11.46
N PRO A 226 0.78 -13.46 12.13
CA PRO A 226 0.74 -12.10 11.62
C PRO A 226 1.51 -12.02 10.31
N LYS A 227 0.94 -11.33 9.32
CA LYS A 227 1.51 -11.20 7.97
C LYS A 227 2.79 -10.36 7.92
N GLY A 228 2.98 -9.47 8.88
CA GLY A 228 4.14 -8.57 8.95
C GLY A 228 4.10 -7.69 10.20
N PRO A 229 5.13 -6.87 10.44
CA PRO A 229 5.14 -5.92 11.53
C PRO A 229 4.06 -4.85 11.35
N HIS A 230 3.43 -4.47 12.46
CA HIS A 230 2.46 -3.38 12.43
C HIS A 230 3.17 -2.06 12.12
N ARG A 231 2.67 -1.31 11.13
CA ARG A 231 3.20 0.01 10.77
C ARG A 231 2.20 1.08 11.16
N LEU A 232 2.65 2.11 11.88
CA LEU A 232 1.80 3.18 12.37
C LEU A 232 2.32 4.55 11.92
N THR A 233 1.45 5.26 11.19
CA THR A 233 1.67 6.66 10.86
C THR A 233 1.17 7.55 11.99
N ILE A 234 2.04 8.40 12.53
CA ILE A 234 1.65 9.51 13.40
C ILE A 234 2.13 10.79 12.71
N HIS A 235 1.18 11.66 12.36
CA HIS A 235 1.44 12.85 11.55
C HIS A 235 2.03 12.48 10.17
N SER A 236 3.30 12.77 9.94
CA SER A 236 4.03 12.62 8.66
C SER A 236 4.98 11.43 8.64
N GLU A 237 5.13 10.72 9.75
CA GLU A 237 6.16 9.68 9.94
C GLU A 237 5.51 8.34 10.24
N THR A 238 6.02 7.29 9.60
CA THR A 238 5.59 5.92 9.77
C THR A 238 6.78 5.06 10.20
N HIS A 239 6.56 4.27 11.26
CA HIS A 239 7.50 3.26 11.71
C HIS A 239 6.79 1.93 11.86
N GLU A 240 7.54 0.83 11.82
CA GLU A 240 7.14 -0.37 12.54
C GLU A 240 6.91 -0.03 14.01
N ALA A 241 5.82 -0.52 14.60
CA ALA A 241 5.37 -0.07 15.92
C ALA A 241 5.02 -1.24 16.84
N LEU A 242 5.39 -1.09 18.11
CA LEU A 242 5.02 -1.96 19.22
C LEU A 242 4.17 -1.18 20.21
N LEU A 243 3.14 -1.81 20.74
CA LEU A 243 2.18 -1.16 21.63
C LEU A 243 2.55 -1.34 23.11
N GLY A 244 2.53 -0.26 23.89
CA GLY A 244 2.59 -0.34 25.35
C GLY A 244 3.88 -0.98 25.89
N ALA A 245 3.80 -1.57 27.08
CA ALA A 245 4.96 -2.22 27.70
C ALA A 245 5.35 -3.50 26.95
N GLN A 246 6.66 -3.70 26.76
CA GLN A 246 7.20 -4.86 26.02
C GLN A 246 7.81 -5.90 26.96
N ALA A 247 7.84 -7.15 26.47
CA ALA A 247 8.58 -8.21 27.12
C ALA A 247 10.08 -7.86 27.22
N PRO A 248 10.79 -8.38 28.24
CA PRO A 248 12.22 -8.17 28.35
C PRO A 248 12.96 -8.57 27.08
N TRP A 249 13.82 -7.68 26.61
CA TRP A 249 14.56 -7.81 25.37
C TRP A 249 16.05 -8.06 25.67
N PRO A 250 16.52 -9.32 25.57
CA PRO A 250 17.95 -9.61 25.68
C PRO A 250 18.68 -9.06 24.46
N VAL A 251 19.79 -8.38 24.69
CA VAL A 251 20.60 -7.70 23.69
C VAL A 251 22.08 -7.88 24.03
N THR A 252 22.85 -8.34 23.04
CA THR A 252 24.31 -8.20 23.07
C THR A 252 24.66 -6.79 22.65
N VAL A 253 25.28 -5.99 23.53
CA VAL A 253 25.56 -4.58 23.21
C VAL A 253 26.78 -4.48 22.28
N PRO A 254 26.65 -3.88 21.08
CA PRO A 254 27.79 -3.69 20.19
C PRO A 254 28.79 -2.65 20.73
N PRO A 255 30.05 -2.64 20.21
CA PRO A 255 30.95 -1.50 20.37
C PRO A 255 30.26 -0.19 19.96
N ALA A 256 30.46 0.88 20.72
CA ALA A 256 29.77 2.16 20.50
C ALA A 256 28.23 2.01 20.34
N GLY A 257 27.63 1.08 21.09
CA GLY A 257 26.23 0.72 20.96
C GLY A 257 25.28 1.88 21.28
N VAL A 258 24.19 1.95 20.54
CA VAL A 258 23.10 2.90 20.72
C VAL A 258 21.80 2.13 20.74
N LEU A 259 20.94 2.48 21.69
CA LEU A 259 19.52 2.21 21.58
C LEU A 259 18.85 3.41 20.92
N GLU A 260 18.08 3.13 19.88
CA GLU A 260 17.23 4.08 19.20
C GLU A 260 15.80 3.57 19.17
N THR A 261 14.85 4.46 19.40
CA THR A 261 13.42 4.18 19.29
C THR A 261 12.68 5.49 19.09
N HIS A 262 11.44 5.40 18.64
CA HIS A 262 10.50 6.52 18.66
C HIS A 262 9.43 6.24 19.73
N ILE A 263 8.91 7.28 20.37
CA ILE A 263 7.72 7.17 21.22
C ILE A 263 6.61 8.01 20.62
N GLY A 264 5.38 7.51 20.63
CA GLY A 264 4.29 8.16 19.94
C GLY A 264 2.94 7.82 20.56
N MET A 265 1.98 8.73 20.37
CA MET A 265 0.61 8.54 20.80
C MET A 265 -0.36 8.66 19.62
N GLY A 266 -1.18 7.63 19.43
CA GLY A 266 -2.12 7.57 18.31
C GLY A 266 -3.17 8.71 18.33
N PRO A 267 -3.77 9.08 17.19
CA PRO A 267 -4.61 10.28 17.07
C PRO A 267 -5.80 10.36 18.04
N ARG A 268 -6.35 9.21 18.46
CA ARG A 268 -7.43 9.15 19.46
C ARG A 268 -7.02 9.75 20.82
N ALA A 269 -5.73 9.83 21.11
CA ALA A 269 -5.19 10.43 22.34
C ALA A 269 -5.34 11.95 22.37
N TRP A 270 -5.54 12.59 21.21
CA TRP A 270 -5.51 14.05 21.09
C TRP A 270 -6.81 14.70 21.58
N GLU A 271 -7.92 13.97 21.54
CA GLU A 271 -9.28 14.51 21.75
C GLU A 271 -9.97 14.02 23.04
N ARG A 272 -9.53 12.89 23.62
CA ARG A 272 -10.20 12.26 24.79
C ARG A 272 -9.67 12.76 26.13
N ARG A 273 -10.41 12.48 27.22
CA ARG A 273 -9.94 12.61 28.62
C ARG A 273 -8.88 11.54 28.96
N VAL A 274 -7.76 11.49 28.23
CA VAL A 274 -6.53 10.85 28.72
C VAL A 274 -5.93 11.86 29.69
N ALA A 275 -6.24 11.71 30.98
CA ALA A 275 -6.32 12.84 31.88
C ALA A 275 -4.98 13.40 32.40
N ASP A 276 -3.85 12.69 32.29
CA ASP A 276 -2.63 13.05 33.04
C ASP A 276 -1.29 12.89 32.27
N GLY A 277 -1.31 12.62 30.96
CA GLY A 277 -0.10 12.30 30.19
C GLY A 277 0.35 10.83 30.30
N VAL A 278 1.17 10.39 29.36
CA VAL A 278 1.72 9.01 29.33
C VAL A 278 3.23 9.06 29.40
N ARG A 279 3.80 8.30 30.33
CA ARG A 279 5.23 8.23 30.58
C ARG A 279 5.83 6.97 29.98
N PHE A 280 6.84 7.13 29.15
CA PHE A 280 7.65 6.09 28.55
C PHE A 280 8.95 5.97 29.31
N ARG A 281 9.35 4.74 29.66
CA ARG A 281 10.62 4.43 30.32
C ARG A 281 11.34 3.30 29.61
N VAL A 282 12.64 3.48 29.39
CA VAL A 282 13.55 2.43 28.96
C VAL A 282 14.43 2.09 30.15
N LEU A 283 14.35 0.84 30.60
CA LEU A 283 15.18 0.31 31.67
C LEU A 283 16.18 -0.70 31.11
N LEU A 284 17.34 -0.80 31.74
CA LEU A 284 18.37 -1.78 31.44
C LEU A 284 18.76 -2.56 32.70
N ASP A 285 18.82 -3.88 32.55
CA ASP A 285 19.44 -4.78 33.51
C ASP A 285 20.72 -5.37 32.89
N ALA A 286 21.83 -5.28 33.60
CA ALA A 286 23.11 -5.91 33.28
C ALA A 286 23.54 -6.83 34.44
N GLU A 287 24.69 -7.48 34.31
CA GLU A 287 25.18 -8.47 35.27
C GLU A 287 25.23 -7.93 36.72
N ASP A 288 25.70 -6.69 36.90
CA ASP A 288 25.88 -6.05 38.21
C ASP A 288 24.88 -4.93 38.54
N THR A 289 23.99 -4.58 37.61
CA THR A 289 23.05 -3.45 37.78
C THR A 289 21.65 -3.81 37.31
N ARG A 290 20.62 -3.50 38.11
CA ARG A 290 19.23 -3.70 37.73
C ARG A 290 18.44 -2.39 37.74
N GLY A 291 17.57 -2.22 36.76
CA GLY A 291 16.64 -1.10 36.66
C GLY A 291 17.32 0.24 36.34
N VAL A 292 18.43 0.22 35.60
CA VAL A 292 19.08 1.46 35.14
C VAL A 292 18.13 2.16 34.17
N VAL A 293 17.69 3.37 34.52
CA VAL A 293 16.83 4.17 33.63
C VAL A 293 17.71 4.77 32.54
N LEU A 294 17.58 4.26 31.32
CA LEU A 294 18.27 4.79 30.14
C LEU A 294 17.56 6.02 29.58
N LEU A 295 16.22 6.01 29.62
CA LEU A 295 15.38 7.08 29.10
C LEU A 295 14.06 7.13 29.88
N GLU A 296 13.59 8.33 30.21
CA GLU A 296 12.25 8.59 30.74
C GLU A 296 11.69 9.85 30.08
N ARG A 297 10.49 9.75 29.50
CA ARG A 297 9.84 10.88 28.83
C ARG A 297 8.32 10.79 28.97
N GLU A 298 7.67 11.94 29.11
CA GLU A 298 6.21 12.03 29.24
C GLU A 298 5.62 12.76 28.04
N LEU A 299 4.57 12.20 27.43
CA LEU A 299 3.82 12.79 26.31
C LEU A 299 2.42 13.22 26.75
N ARG A 300 2.00 14.40 26.32
CA ARG A 300 0.70 15.03 26.62
C ARG A 300 0.06 15.60 25.36
N PRO A 301 -0.26 14.77 24.34
CA PRO A 301 -0.66 15.24 23.01
C PRO A 301 -1.99 16.01 22.98
N ARG A 302 -2.80 15.90 24.04
CA ARG A 302 -4.00 16.73 24.20
C ARG A 302 -3.65 18.21 24.43
N ASP A 303 -2.72 18.45 25.34
CA ASP A 303 -2.38 19.79 25.83
C ASP A 303 -1.14 20.37 25.11
N VAL A 304 -0.30 19.51 24.53
CA VAL A 304 0.96 19.86 23.85
C VAL A 304 0.91 19.35 22.42
N GLU A 305 0.73 20.26 21.46
CA GLU A 305 0.65 19.93 20.03
C GLU A 305 1.93 19.28 19.49
N ALA A 306 3.10 19.68 20.02
CA ALA A 306 4.39 19.10 19.64
C ALA A 306 4.55 17.60 20.00
N ASP A 307 3.69 17.07 20.87
CA ASP A 307 3.66 15.64 21.24
C ASP A 307 2.74 14.81 20.30
N ARG A 308 2.12 15.43 19.28
CA ARG A 308 1.25 14.78 18.29
C ARG A 308 2.01 14.19 17.09
N ARG A 309 3.28 13.85 17.28
CA ARG A 309 4.19 13.25 16.29
C ARG A 309 5.02 12.16 16.94
N TRP A 310 5.70 11.37 16.13
CA TRP A 310 6.75 10.49 16.64
C TRP A 310 7.86 11.32 17.28
N MET A 311 8.31 10.89 18.46
CA MET A 311 9.36 11.56 19.21
C MET A 311 10.59 10.66 19.27
N PRO A 312 11.69 11.04 18.58
CA PRO A 312 12.92 10.24 18.60
C PRO A 312 13.49 10.22 20.02
N CYS A 313 13.98 9.04 20.40
CA CYS A 313 14.49 8.71 21.71
C CYS A 313 15.75 7.86 21.53
N ARG A 314 16.88 8.32 22.09
CA ARG A 314 18.16 7.64 21.97
C ARG A 314 18.84 7.52 23.32
N ALA A 315 19.48 6.38 23.57
CA ALA A 315 20.30 6.15 24.75
C ALA A 315 21.65 5.57 24.35
N ASP A 316 22.71 6.05 25.00
CA ASP A 316 24.06 5.52 24.80
C ASP A 316 24.23 4.20 25.56
N LEU A 317 24.51 3.13 24.82
CA LEU A 317 24.80 1.81 25.39
C LEU A 317 26.31 1.53 25.42
N SER A 318 27.16 2.45 24.94
CA SER A 318 28.61 2.28 24.93
C SER A 318 29.24 1.81 26.26
N PRO A 319 28.73 2.20 27.46
CA PRO A 319 29.27 1.71 28.73
C PRO A 319 29.09 0.20 28.95
N TYR A 320 28.18 -0.43 28.23
CA TYR A 320 27.84 -1.86 28.32
C TYR A 320 28.38 -2.65 27.13
N ALA A 321 29.23 -2.07 26.28
CA ALA A 321 29.75 -2.73 25.07
C ALA A 321 30.35 -4.12 25.39
N GLY A 322 29.94 -5.12 24.62
CA GLY A 322 30.34 -6.52 24.78
C GLY A 322 29.60 -7.28 25.88
N GLN A 323 28.71 -6.65 26.64
CA GLN A 323 27.89 -7.31 27.66
C GLN A 323 26.55 -7.79 27.08
N GLU A 324 26.02 -8.86 27.67
CA GLU A 324 24.62 -9.25 27.53
C GLU A 324 23.78 -8.43 28.52
N VAL A 325 22.85 -7.64 27.99
CA VAL A 325 21.93 -6.82 28.79
C VAL A 325 20.49 -7.17 28.47
N VAL A 326 19.58 -6.83 29.37
CA VAL A 326 18.14 -6.95 29.16
C VAL A 326 17.52 -5.56 29.17
N ILE A 327 16.98 -5.14 28.03
CA ILE A 327 16.26 -3.87 27.89
C ILE A 327 14.77 -4.11 28.16
N ARG A 328 14.14 -3.22 28.92
CA ARG A 328 12.69 -3.23 29.19
C ARG A 328 12.08 -1.91 28.78
N LEU A 329 11.03 -1.98 27.97
CA LEU A 329 10.26 -0.83 27.52
C LEU A 329 8.96 -0.77 28.34
N GLU A 330 8.80 0.26 29.17
CA GLU A 330 7.68 0.43 30.09
C GLU A 330 6.86 1.69 29.77
N VAL A 331 5.55 1.63 30.02
CA VAL A 331 4.64 2.75 29.84
C VAL A 331 3.76 2.91 31.09
N ASP A 332 3.76 4.10 31.69
CA ASP A 332 2.98 4.48 32.89
C ASP A 332 2.02 5.65 32.60
N GLY A 333 1.01 5.85 33.47
CA GLY A 333 0.06 6.98 33.36
C GLY A 333 -1.27 6.66 32.65
N LEU A 334 -1.46 5.40 32.24
CA LEU A 334 -2.72 4.92 31.67
C LEU A 334 -3.78 4.73 32.76
N THR A 335 -4.47 5.81 33.17
CA THR A 335 -5.64 5.73 34.07
C THR A 335 -6.94 5.33 33.35
N SER A 336 -6.88 5.13 32.03
CA SER A 336 -7.99 4.65 31.18
C SER A 336 -7.62 3.33 30.51
N PRO A 337 -8.55 2.37 30.36
CA PRO A 337 -8.24 0.99 29.95
C PRO A 337 -7.91 0.80 28.46
N SER A 338 -7.92 1.86 27.66
CA SER A 338 -7.63 1.79 26.22
C SER A 338 -6.12 1.94 26.01
N PHE A 339 -5.43 0.86 25.67
CA PHE A 339 -4.00 0.85 25.33
C PHE A 339 -3.70 1.55 23.99
N ASP A 340 -4.71 1.96 23.22
CA ASP A 340 -4.67 2.64 21.90
C ASP A 340 -3.81 3.92 21.79
N TYR A 341 -3.12 4.35 22.85
CA TYR A 341 -2.52 5.68 22.92
C TYR A 341 -0.99 5.69 23.07
N ALA A 342 -0.29 4.57 23.20
CA ALA A 342 1.15 4.59 23.47
C ALA A 342 1.91 3.54 22.67
N TYR A 343 2.82 4.00 21.83
CA TYR A 343 3.56 3.17 20.89
C TYR A 343 5.06 3.43 20.98
N TRP A 344 5.83 2.37 20.81
CA TRP A 344 7.26 2.39 20.54
C TRP A 344 7.47 2.17 19.04
N GLY A 345 8.04 3.14 18.35
CA GLY A 345 8.42 3.04 16.94
C GLY A 345 9.82 2.43 16.81
N ASN A 346 9.90 1.29 16.15
CA ASN A 346 11.10 0.56 15.74
C ASN A 346 12.26 0.59 16.76
N PRO A 347 12.11 0.00 17.97
CA PRO A 347 13.20 -0.06 18.92
C PRO A 347 14.36 -0.90 18.37
N MET A 348 15.53 -0.31 18.29
CA MET A 348 16.70 -0.88 17.64
C MET A 348 17.97 -0.63 18.45
N VAL A 349 18.81 -1.66 18.54
CA VAL A 349 20.19 -1.52 19.04
C VAL A 349 21.16 -1.72 17.88
N TYR A 350 22.02 -0.74 17.65
CA TYR A 350 23.02 -0.78 16.59
C TYR A 350 24.33 -0.14 17.04
N SER A 351 25.40 -0.34 16.27
CA SER A 351 26.71 0.29 16.51
C SER A 351 26.81 1.64 15.81
N ARG A 352 27.24 2.69 16.51
CA ARG A 352 27.70 3.93 15.87
C ARG A 352 29.06 3.78 15.18
N GLN A 353 29.76 2.69 15.42
CA GLN A 353 31.02 2.41 14.77
C GLN A 353 30.73 1.81 13.40
N ALA A 354 30.89 2.66 12.39
CA ALA A 354 30.86 2.31 10.98
C ALA A 354 31.76 1.09 10.67
N ALA A 355 31.23 0.11 9.92
CA ALA A 355 32.08 -0.69 9.04
C ALA A 355 32.61 0.29 7.98
N SER A 356 33.88 0.71 8.11
CA SER A 356 34.45 1.83 7.33
C SER A 356 34.40 1.64 5.81
N ASP A 357 34.07 0.44 5.34
CA ASP A 357 33.99 -0.03 3.96
C ASP A 357 32.54 -0.21 3.43
N ALA A 358 31.49 -0.03 4.24
CA ALA A 358 30.12 -0.23 3.77
C ALA A 358 29.69 0.84 2.75
N THR A 359 28.92 0.40 1.75
CA THR A 359 28.43 1.24 0.64
C THR A 359 27.04 1.79 0.96
N PRO A 360 26.87 3.11 1.18
CA PRO A 360 25.54 3.70 1.32
C PRO A 360 24.84 3.73 -0.04
N VAL A 361 23.51 3.60 -0.02
CA VAL A 361 22.68 3.53 -1.23
C VAL A 361 21.64 4.64 -1.22
N PHE A 362 21.64 5.44 -2.28
CA PHE A 362 20.66 6.51 -2.48
C PHE A 362 19.92 6.26 -3.79
N LEU A 363 18.61 6.00 -3.71
CA LEU A 363 17.73 5.86 -4.85
C LEU A 363 16.83 7.10 -4.95
N ILE A 364 17.08 7.93 -5.95
CA ILE A 364 16.39 9.20 -6.19
C ILE A 364 15.49 9.03 -7.41
N SER A 365 14.18 9.13 -7.20
CA SER A 365 13.16 9.05 -8.25
C SER A 365 12.49 10.41 -8.44
N CYS A 366 12.49 10.89 -9.69
CA CYS A 366 11.87 12.14 -10.11
C CYS A 366 10.58 11.84 -10.88
N ASP A 367 9.42 12.13 -10.28
CA ASP A 367 8.12 11.77 -10.86
C ASP A 367 7.88 12.47 -12.21
N THR A 368 7.56 11.68 -13.23
CA THR A 368 7.30 12.08 -14.62
C THR A 368 8.47 12.70 -15.40
N LEU A 369 9.71 12.56 -14.94
CA LEU A 369 10.88 13.08 -15.65
C LEU A 369 11.17 12.28 -16.94
N ARG A 370 11.04 12.96 -18.08
CA ARG A 370 11.33 12.41 -19.41
C ARG A 370 12.82 12.41 -19.72
N ALA A 371 13.32 11.33 -20.33
CA ALA A 371 14.72 11.26 -20.75
C ALA A 371 15.07 12.32 -21.81
N ASP A 372 14.16 12.61 -22.74
CA ASP A 372 14.40 13.53 -23.85
C ASP A 372 14.35 15.02 -23.45
N HIS A 373 13.99 15.34 -22.20
CA HIS A 373 14.07 16.68 -21.61
C HIS A 373 15.30 16.87 -20.69
N VAL A 374 16.20 15.87 -20.60
CA VAL A 374 17.44 15.96 -19.81
C VAL A 374 18.60 16.34 -20.72
N SER A 375 19.36 17.39 -20.40
CA SER A 375 20.37 17.94 -21.31
C SER A 375 21.51 16.96 -21.64
N CYS A 376 21.96 16.13 -20.70
CA CYS A 376 22.96 15.08 -20.98
C CYS A 376 22.44 13.91 -21.85
N TYR A 377 21.13 13.85 -22.12
CA TYR A 377 20.51 12.95 -23.11
C TYR A 377 20.38 13.59 -24.50
N GLY A 378 20.76 14.86 -24.64
CA GLY A 378 20.75 15.59 -25.91
C GLY A 378 19.64 16.63 -26.03
N TYR A 379 18.94 16.96 -24.95
CA TYR A 379 17.93 18.03 -24.97
C TYR A 379 18.57 19.41 -25.24
N GLU A 380 17.88 20.26 -25.99
CA GLU A 380 18.43 21.54 -26.47
C GLU A 380 18.51 22.61 -25.37
N ARG A 381 17.63 22.54 -24.37
CA ARG A 381 17.64 23.46 -23.23
C ARG A 381 18.52 22.88 -22.13
N GLU A 382 19.26 23.76 -21.45
CA GLU A 382 20.09 23.41 -20.29
C GLU A 382 19.23 23.21 -19.04
N THR A 383 18.38 22.18 -19.06
CA THR A 383 17.46 21.83 -17.98
C THR A 383 18.19 21.20 -16.80
N THR A 384 19.29 20.47 -17.04
CA THR A 384 19.97 19.67 -16.00
C THR A 384 21.50 19.84 -15.97
N PRO A 385 22.05 21.06 -15.85
CA PRO A 385 23.50 21.26 -15.87
C PRO A 385 24.26 20.51 -14.77
N HIS A 386 23.64 20.25 -13.62
CA HIS A 386 24.29 19.50 -12.54
C HIS A 386 24.28 18.00 -12.82
N LEU A 387 23.19 17.43 -13.33
CA LEU A 387 23.18 16.05 -13.81
C LEU A 387 24.11 15.86 -15.01
N ASP A 388 24.33 16.88 -15.84
CA ASP A 388 25.29 16.84 -16.94
C ASP A 388 26.73 16.71 -16.43
N ALA A 389 27.06 17.44 -15.36
CA ALA A 389 28.33 17.26 -14.67
C ALA A 389 28.42 15.86 -14.03
N PHE A 390 27.36 15.44 -13.33
CA PHE A 390 27.26 14.13 -12.66
C PHE A 390 27.39 12.96 -13.63
N ALA A 391 26.94 13.10 -14.89
CA ALA A 391 27.10 12.07 -15.91
C ALA A 391 28.56 11.69 -16.21
N ASN A 392 29.53 12.54 -15.86
CA ASN A 392 30.96 12.21 -15.94
C ASN A 392 31.44 11.34 -14.77
N GLU A 393 30.73 11.39 -13.64
CA GLU A 393 31.00 10.60 -12.42
C GLU A 393 30.14 9.31 -12.36
N ALA A 394 29.09 9.24 -13.19
CA ALA A 394 28.12 8.16 -13.26
C ALA A 394 28.21 7.37 -14.57
N VAL A 395 27.46 6.26 -14.63
CA VAL A 395 27.08 5.59 -15.87
C VAL A 395 25.73 6.14 -16.31
N LEU A 396 25.63 6.59 -17.55
CA LEU A 396 24.37 7.03 -18.16
C LEU A 396 23.83 5.93 -19.09
N PHE A 397 22.61 5.47 -18.84
CA PHE A 397 21.92 4.49 -19.69
C PHE A 397 20.98 5.24 -20.65
N LYS A 398 21.22 5.11 -21.96
CA LYS A 398 20.53 5.92 -22.98
C LYS A 398 19.09 5.48 -23.24
N SER A 399 18.78 4.20 -23.04
CA SER A 399 17.48 3.59 -23.32
C SER A 399 17.04 2.79 -22.10
N VAL A 400 16.14 3.39 -21.32
CA VAL A 400 15.60 2.81 -20.09
C VAL A 400 14.09 2.90 -20.17
N ILE A 401 13.41 1.77 -20.09
CA ILE A 401 11.96 1.72 -20.21
C ILE A 401 11.32 1.48 -18.84
N ALA A 402 10.36 2.33 -18.51
CA ALA A 402 9.47 2.19 -17.37
C ALA A 402 8.54 0.98 -17.59
N PRO A 403 8.53 0.00 -16.67
CA PRO A 403 7.65 -1.17 -16.77
C PRO A 403 6.16 -0.84 -16.73
N GLU A 404 5.81 0.33 -16.17
CA GLU A 404 4.47 0.88 -16.21
C GLU A 404 4.50 2.41 -16.29
N VAL A 405 3.62 2.99 -17.12
CA VAL A 405 3.42 4.44 -17.22
C VAL A 405 2.47 4.91 -16.11
N TRP A 406 2.84 4.63 -14.86
CA TRP A 406 2.07 5.06 -13.70
C TRP A 406 2.89 5.02 -12.40
N THR A 407 2.79 6.11 -11.63
CA THR A 407 3.55 6.33 -10.39
C THR A 407 3.49 5.17 -9.41
N LEU A 408 2.30 4.63 -9.11
CA LEU A 408 2.17 3.63 -8.06
C LEU A 408 2.95 2.34 -8.37
N SER A 409 2.65 1.71 -9.49
CA SER A 409 3.21 0.40 -9.81
C SER A 409 4.66 0.48 -10.31
N SER A 410 5.03 1.55 -11.01
CA SER A 410 6.40 1.72 -11.50
C SER A 410 7.40 1.83 -10.34
N HIS A 411 7.06 2.60 -9.29
CA HIS A 411 7.88 2.64 -8.08
C HIS A 411 7.91 1.31 -7.33
N MET A 412 6.78 0.61 -7.24
CA MET A 412 6.76 -0.72 -6.61
C MET A 412 7.63 -1.72 -7.37
N THR A 413 7.73 -1.59 -8.69
CA THR A 413 8.64 -2.37 -9.51
C THR A 413 10.10 -2.14 -9.13
N MET A 414 10.53 -0.89 -8.89
CA MET A 414 11.88 -0.60 -8.42
C MET A 414 12.18 -1.25 -7.06
N LEU A 415 11.20 -1.26 -6.15
CA LEU A 415 11.34 -1.77 -4.78
C LEU A 415 11.18 -3.29 -4.67
N THR A 416 10.62 -3.97 -5.66
CA THR A 416 10.43 -5.44 -5.65
C THR A 416 11.27 -6.16 -6.69
N GLY A 417 11.75 -5.44 -7.70
CA GLY A 417 12.39 -6.04 -8.87
C GLY A 417 11.44 -6.88 -9.72
N LEU A 418 10.12 -6.71 -9.59
CA LEU A 418 9.09 -7.50 -10.27
C LEU A 418 8.26 -6.59 -11.18
N TYR A 419 7.79 -7.11 -12.32
CA TYR A 419 6.82 -6.41 -13.14
C TYR A 419 5.48 -6.23 -12.43
N PRO A 420 4.66 -5.25 -12.85
CA PRO A 420 3.34 -4.99 -12.27
C PRO A 420 2.44 -6.21 -12.15
N LYS A 421 2.40 -7.02 -13.21
CA LYS A 421 1.61 -8.26 -13.25
C LYS A 421 2.03 -9.30 -12.20
N ARG A 422 3.27 -9.25 -11.71
CA ARG A 422 3.82 -10.20 -10.72
C ARG A 422 3.71 -9.67 -9.29
N HIS A 423 4.04 -8.39 -9.05
CA HIS A 423 3.88 -7.82 -7.71
C HIS A 423 2.42 -7.51 -7.35
N GLY A 424 1.51 -7.42 -8.33
CA GLY A 424 0.07 -7.37 -8.12
C GLY A 424 -0.50 -6.02 -7.64
N VAL A 425 0.35 -5.05 -7.31
CA VAL A 425 -0.08 -3.66 -7.03
C VAL A 425 -0.77 -3.05 -8.26
N THR A 426 -1.96 -2.50 -8.03
CA THR A 426 -2.80 -1.85 -9.04
C THR A 426 -3.53 -0.66 -8.40
N HIS A 427 -4.45 -0.02 -9.13
CA HIS A 427 -5.37 0.97 -8.54
C HIS A 427 -6.04 0.49 -7.26
N SER A 428 -6.51 -0.75 -7.27
CA SER A 428 -7.41 -1.31 -6.25
C SER A 428 -6.69 -2.26 -5.29
N ALA A 429 -5.48 -2.72 -5.63
CA ALA A 429 -4.71 -3.69 -4.85
C ALA A 429 -3.42 -3.08 -4.29
N ASN A 430 -3.12 -3.43 -3.03
CA ASN A 430 -1.88 -3.07 -2.35
C ASN A 430 -0.86 -4.21 -2.47
N LEU A 431 0.40 -3.93 -2.13
CA LEU A 431 1.41 -4.99 -2.06
C LEU A 431 0.99 -6.04 -1.03
N ALA A 432 1.10 -7.32 -1.39
CA ALA A 432 0.95 -8.39 -0.43
C ALA A 432 2.12 -8.36 0.56
N GLU A 433 1.85 -8.41 1.87
CA GLU A 433 2.89 -8.39 2.93
C GLU A 433 3.93 -9.50 2.77
N GLU A 434 3.58 -10.60 2.10
CA GLU A 434 4.50 -11.70 1.80
C GLU A 434 5.51 -11.38 0.69
N SER A 435 5.30 -10.30 -0.07
CA SER A 435 6.21 -9.85 -1.13
C SER A 435 7.42 -9.16 -0.51
N VAL A 436 8.61 -9.69 -0.73
CA VAL A 436 9.84 -9.13 -0.15
C VAL A 436 10.27 -7.88 -0.92
N THR A 437 10.54 -6.78 -0.20
CA THR A 437 11.03 -5.53 -0.80
C THR A 437 12.55 -5.37 -0.70
N LEU A 438 13.08 -4.42 -1.46
CA LEU A 438 14.48 -4.02 -1.44
C LEU A 438 14.84 -3.49 -0.06
N ALA A 439 13.98 -2.66 0.54
CA ALA A 439 14.17 -2.13 1.88
C ALA A 439 14.25 -3.26 2.92
N GLU A 440 13.39 -4.28 2.83
CA GLU A 440 13.47 -5.45 3.71
C GLU A 440 14.79 -6.20 3.54
N THR A 441 15.16 -6.49 2.29
CA THR A 441 16.39 -7.21 1.95
C THR A 441 17.64 -6.47 2.46
N LEU A 442 17.72 -5.15 2.27
CA LEU A 442 18.84 -4.34 2.75
C LEU A 442 18.84 -4.24 4.27
N SER A 443 17.67 -4.08 4.88
CA SER A 443 17.54 -4.02 6.33
C SER A 443 17.96 -5.34 6.99
N ASP A 444 17.66 -6.49 6.38
CA ASP A 444 18.14 -7.82 6.79
C ASP A 444 19.66 -7.98 6.60
N ALA A 445 20.23 -7.34 5.58
CA ALA A 445 21.68 -7.23 5.38
C ALA A 445 22.36 -6.20 6.31
N GLY A 446 21.61 -5.60 7.22
CA GLY A 446 22.12 -4.70 8.26
C GLY A 446 22.13 -3.22 7.90
N TYR A 447 21.47 -2.81 6.82
CA TYR A 447 21.29 -1.39 6.50
C TYR A 447 20.27 -0.74 7.42
N LEU A 448 20.46 0.55 7.72
CA LEU A 448 19.37 1.40 8.18
C LEU A 448 18.61 1.94 6.96
N THR A 449 17.29 1.85 6.99
CA THR A 449 16.46 2.11 5.80
C THR A 449 15.50 3.28 6.01
N ALA A 450 15.56 4.29 5.14
CA ALA A 450 14.64 5.43 5.18
C ALA A 450 14.00 5.72 3.83
N GLY A 451 12.70 6.06 3.85
CA GLY A 451 11.95 6.51 2.67
C GLY A 451 11.39 7.91 2.89
N HIS A 452 11.67 8.85 1.99
CA HIS A 452 11.15 10.22 2.07
C HIS A 452 10.48 10.59 0.74
N VAL A 453 9.16 10.80 0.79
CA VAL A 453 8.35 11.03 -0.41
C VAL A 453 7.65 12.39 -0.39
N GLY A 454 7.52 13.00 -1.56
CA GLY A 454 6.99 14.36 -1.73
C GLY A 454 5.46 14.48 -1.71
N HIS A 455 4.70 13.40 -1.60
CA HIS A 455 3.23 13.44 -1.69
C HIS A 455 2.54 12.33 -0.87
N CYS A 456 1.26 12.50 -0.55
CA CYS A 456 0.49 11.57 0.31
C CYS A 456 -0.66 10.82 -0.41
N TRP A 457 -0.46 10.40 -1.67
CA TRP A 457 -1.52 9.73 -2.46
C TRP A 457 -1.15 8.34 -3.00
N TRP A 458 -0.07 8.24 -3.79
CA TRP A 458 0.30 6.97 -4.44
C TRP A 458 1.29 6.19 -3.59
N LEU A 459 2.39 6.82 -3.17
CA LEU A 459 3.45 6.20 -2.36
C LEU A 459 3.08 6.15 -0.87
N LEU A 460 1.89 5.63 -0.56
CA LEU A 460 1.37 5.55 0.81
C LEU A 460 1.94 4.33 1.57
N PRO A 461 2.18 4.45 2.88
CA PRO A 461 2.52 3.31 3.72
C PRO A 461 1.55 2.13 3.60
N SER A 462 0.24 2.42 3.53
CA SER A 462 -0.82 1.41 3.41
C SER A 462 -0.85 0.67 2.07
N ARG A 463 -0.13 1.17 1.06
CA ARG A 463 0.01 0.52 -0.26
C ARG A 463 1.19 -0.46 -0.29
N GLY A 464 2.01 -0.52 0.77
CA GLY A 464 3.20 -1.35 0.87
C GLY A 464 4.51 -0.58 0.86
N PHE A 465 4.50 0.74 0.63
CA PHE A 465 5.76 1.50 0.47
C PHE A 465 6.57 1.66 1.76
N ALA A 466 5.95 1.55 2.94
CA ALA A 466 6.68 1.59 4.21
C ALA A 466 7.27 0.22 4.60
N GLN A 467 7.06 -0.84 3.81
CA GLN A 467 7.54 -2.17 4.10
C GLN A 467 9.06 -2.26 3.99
N GLY A 468 9.71 -2.60 5.11
CA GLY A 468 11.17 -2.72 5.22
C GLY A 468 11.91 -1.44 5.58
N PHE A 469 11.23 -0.30 5.66
CA PHE A 469 11.81 0.97 6.08
C PHE A 469 11.78 1.11 7.60
N ASP A 470 12.91 1.47 8.21
CA ASP A 470 13.01 1.84 9.61
C ASP A 470 12.26 3.15 9.90
N GLU A 471 12.26 4.05 8.93
CA GLU A 471 11.52 5.31 8.92
C GLU A 471 10.95 5.59 7.52
N TYR A 472 9.66 5.93 7.44
CA TYR A 472 9.03 6.33 6.19
C TYR A 472 8.24 7.61 6.38
N THR A 473 8.59 8.65 5.63
CA THR A 473 8.03 10.01 5.77
C THR A 473 7.30 10.45 4.52
N MET A 474 6.15 11.11 4.71
CA MET A 474 5.33 11.73 3.67
C MET A 474 4.73 13.05 4.19
N PRO A 475 4.33 14.00 3.34
CA PRO A 475 3.61 15.18 3.80
C PRO A 475 2.31 14.80 4.55
N PRO A 476 1.88 15.61 5.53
CA PRO A 476 0.55 15.48 6.12
C PRO A 476 -0.54 15.56 5.06
N ARG A 477 -1.70 14.93 5.32
CA ARG A 477 -2.83 14.94 4.38
C ARG A 477 -3.39 16.33 4.13
N GLU A 478 -3.18 17.25 5.08
CA GLU A 478 -3.59 18.64 5.00
C GLU A 478 -2.75 19.43 3.99
N ASP A 479 -1.45 19.12 3.92
CA ASP A 479 -0.49 19.80 3.06
C ASP A 479 -0.44 19.20 1.65
N ASN A 480 -0.81 17.92 1.51
CA ASN A 480 -0.86 17.12 0.28
C ASN A 480 0.49 16.87 -0.41
N PHE A 481 1.35 17.88 -0.44
CA PHE A 481 2.57 17.93 -1.23
C PHE A 481 3.70 18.59 -0.44
N ARG A 482 4.93 18.11 -0.66
CA ARG A 482 6.20 18.64 -0.16
C ARG A 482 7.14 18.73 -1.36
N ASP A 483 7.69 19.92 -1.60
CA ASP A 483 8.65 20.13 -2.68
C ASP A 483 9.96 19.37 -2.46
N VAL A 484 10.73 19.23 -3.54
CA VAL A 484 12.00 18.49 -3.57
C VAL A 484 13.00 18.97 -2.52
N PHE A 485 13.07 20.28 -2.23
CA PHE A 485 14.00 20.84 -1.26
C PHE A 485 13.63 20.41 0.17
N ALA A 486 12.35 20.41 0.48
CA ALA A 486 11.86 19.93 1.76
C ALA A 486 12.00 18.40 1.90
N VAL A 487 11.83 17.62 0.82
CA VAL A 487 12.12 16.16 0.83
C VAL A 487 13.60 15.93 1.15
N HIS A 488 14.49 16.64 0.48
CA HIS A 488 15.93 16.54 0.71
C HIS A 488 16.32 17.01 2.12
N THR A 489 15.72 18.09 2.63
CA THR A 489 15.96 18.56 4.01
C THR A 489 15.66 17.47 5.05
N VAL A 490 14.54 16.76 4.90
CA VAL A 490 14.21 15.65 5.82
C VAL A 490 15.21 14.50 5.70
N ALA A 491 15.66 14.19 4.49
CA ALA A 491 16.70 13.19 4.29
C ALA A 491 18.05 13.61 4.91
N GLN A 492 18.41 14.89 4.80
CA GLN A 492 19.63 15.45 5.39
C GLN A 492 19.59 15.39 6.92
N ASP A 493 18.46 15.77 7.53
CA ASP A 493 18.26 15.67 8.98
C ASP A 493 18.39 14.21 9.45
N TRP A 494 17.83 13.27 8.70
CA TRP A 494 17.94 11.84 9.00
C TRP A 494 19.38 11.35 8.89
N LEU A 495 20.11 11.70 7.82
CA LEU A 495 21.52 11.33 7.65
C LEU A 495 22.44 11.95 8.71
N GLY A 496 22.19 13.21 9.09
CA GLY A 496 22.94 13.90 10.14
C GLY A 496 22.77 13.25 11.51
N THR A 497 21.61 12.64 11.75
CA THR A 497 21.36 11.85 12.97
C THR A 497 21.81 10.39 12.84
N HIS A 498 21.98 9.86 11.64
CA HIS A 498 22.47 8.50 11.38
C HIS A 498 23.76 8.53 10.53
N PRO A 499 24.90 8.98 11.09
CA PRO A 499 26.16 9.11 10.35
C PRO A 499 26.84 7.75 10.12
N LEU A 500 26.09 6.78 9.61
CA LEU A 500 26.53 5.42 9.34
C LEU A 500 26.75 5.22 7.84
N PRO A 501 27.70 4.35 7.46
CA PRO A 501 27.99 4.03 6.06
C PRO A 501 26.99 3.04 5.45
N ASN A 502 26.26 2.26 6.27
CA ASN A 502 25.27 1.26 5.86
C ASN A 502 23.85 1.84 5.92
N VAL A 503 23.59 2.85 5.09
CA VAL A 503 22.26 3.46 4.95
C VAL A 503 21.69 3.21 3.56
N PHE A 504 20.38 2.99 3.50
CA PHE A 504 19.60 2.99 2.26
C PHE A 504 18.53 4.06 2.37
N THR A 505 18.57 5.02 1.46
CA THR A 505 17.59 6.11 1.41
C THR A 505 16.89 6.09 0.05
N PHE A 506 15.56 5.99 0.09
CA PHE A 506 14.70 6.19 -1.08
C PHE A 506 14.11 7.60 -1.02
N LEU A 507 14.40 8.41 -2.05
CA LEU A 507 13.92 9.77 -2.20
C LEU A 507 12.99 9.84 -3.41
N HIS A 508 11.79 10.35 -3.20
CA HIS A 508 10.84 10.61 -4.28
C HIS A 508 10.38 12.05 -4.23
N ASN A 509 10.49 12.74 -5.37
CA ASN A 509 9.99 14.09 -5.56
C ASN A 509 8.91 14.10 -6.64
N TYR A 510 7.96 15.02 -6.51
CA TYR A 510 6.75 15.09 -7.35
C TYR A 510 6.65 16.46 -8.06
N ASP A 511 7.71 17.26 -8.04
CA ASP A 511 7.76 18.65 -8.49
C ASP A 511 7.56 18.79 -10.01
N ILE A 512 8.07 17.82 -10.78
CA ILE A 512 7.98 17.76 -12.24
C ILE A 512 6.59 17.31 -12.72
N HIS A 513 5.90 16.46 -11.95
CA HIS A 513 4.56 15.98 -12.28
C HIS A 513 3.55 17.13 -12.42
N SER A 514 2.64 17.01 -13.38
CA SER A 514 1.51 17.92 -13.56
C SER A 514 0.67 18.12 -12.28
N LYS A 515 0.30 19.36 -11.97
CA LYS A 515 -0.53 19.73 -10.81
C LYS A 515 -2.03 19.67 -11.13
N PHE A 516 -2.40 18.80 -12.08
CA PHE A 516 -3.77 18.64 -12.61
C PHE A 516 -4.79 18.29 -11.53
N ALA A 517 -4.44 17.50 -10.52
CA ALA A 517 -5.39 17.07 -9.49
C ALA A 517 -5.37 17.92 -8.21
N GLU A 518 -4.43 18.88 -8.09
CA GLU A 518 -4.01 19.37 -6.77
C GLU A 518 -4.69 20.66 -6.32
N GLY A 519 -5.37 21.36 -7.24
CA GLY A 519 -5.96 22.67 -6.95
C GLY A 519 -4.90 23.69 -6.50
N GLY A 520 -5.28 24.96 -6.34
CA GLY A 520 -4.35 25.98 -5.83
C GLY A 520 -3.27 26.48 -6.80
N TYR A 521 -2.91 25.73 -7.84
CA TYR A 521 -1.95 26.14 -8.86
C TYR A 521 -2.61 26.84 -10.06
N ASP A 522 -1.91 27.86 -10.54
CA ASP A 522 -2.36 28.71 -11.63
C ASP A 522 -1.94 28.18 -13.01
N ALA A 523 -0.92 27.33 -13.06
CA ALA A 523 -0.43 26.69 -14.28
C ALA A 523 -0.27 25.16 -14.09
N PRO A 524 -0.44 24.35 -15.15
CA PRO A 524 -0.31 22.88 -15.12
C PRO A 524 0.99 22.37 -14.48
N TYR A 525 2.08 23.05 -14.77
CA TYR A 525 3.39 22.81 -14.19
C TYR A 525 3.85 24.12 -13.55
N TYR A 526 4.49 24.03 -12.40
CA TYR A 526 5.05 25.20 -11.75
C TYR A 526 6.18 24.75 -10.82
N PRO A 527 7.38 25.33 -10.95
CA PRO A 527 8.48 24.98 -10.07
C PRO A 527 8.17 25.43 -8.63
N PRO A 528 8.92 24.95 -7.62
CA PRO A 528 8.66 25.26 -6.20
C PRO A 528 8.60 26.76 -5.87
N GLY A 529 9.28 27.60 -6.65
CA GLY A 529 9.30 29.04 -6.49
C GLY A 529 9.56 29.81 -7.79
N PRO A 530 9.14 31.09 -7.86
CA PRO A 530 9.31 31.92 -9.06
C PRO A 530 10.77 32.18 -9.46
N GLU A 531 11.72 32.02 -8.53
CA GLU A 531 13.16 32.10 -8.78
C GLU A 531 13.67 31.02 -9.74
N PHE A 532 12.94 29.91 -9.87
CA PHE A 532 13.26 28.83 -10.79
C PHE A 532 12.65 29.01 -12.19
N LEU A 533 11.92 30.10 -12.44
CA LEU A 533 11.42 30.43 -13.78
C LEU A 533 12.57 30.91 -14.68
N HIS A 534 13.15 29.99 -15.45
CA HIS A 534 14.26 30.22 -16.35
C HIS A 534 13.79 30.32 -17.80
N PHE A 535 12.98 29.37 -18.26
CA PHE A 535 12.51 29.23 -19.63
C PHE A 535 11.14 29.90 -19.80
N ALA A 536 10.19 29.66 -18.90
CA ALA A 536 8.80 30.13 -19.07
C ALA A 536 8.68 31.66 -19.11
N LYS A 537 9.61 32.39 -18.47
CA LYS A 537 9.64 33.87 -18.50
C LYS A 537 9.88 34.48 -19.89
N ALA A 538 10.36 33.69 -20.85
CA ALA A 538 10.58 34.15 -22.22
C ALA A 538 9.28 34.20 -23.05
N PHE A 539 8.21 33.61 -22.53
CA PHE A 539 6.91 33.54 -23.18
C PHE A 539 5.95 34.56 -22.57
N PRO A 540 5.07 35.19 -23.37
CA PRO A 540 3.98 35.99 -22.83
C PRO A 540 3.01 35.09 -22.05
N ASP A 541 2.37 35.61 -21.00
CA ASP A 541 1.28 34.90 -20.31
C ASP A 541 0.21 34.52 -21.34
N PRO A 542 -0.03 33.22 -21.60
CA PRO A 542 -1.00 32.84 -22.61
C PRO A 542 -2.40 33.35 -22.22
N PRO A 543 -3.28 33.69 -23.18
CA PRO A 543 -4.61 34.23 -22.88
C PRO A 543 -5.42 33.39 -21.90
N SER A 544 -5.24 32.05 -21.90
CA SER A 544 -5.88 31.10 -20.98
C SER A 544 -5.37 31.18 -19.53
N PHE A 545 -4.20 31.80 -19.31
CA PHE A 545 -3.55 31.98 -18.01
C PHE A 545 -3.38 33.45 -17.60
N ALA A 546 -3.63 34.41 -18.51
CA ALA A 546 -3.42 35.85 -18.30
C ALA A 546 -4.35 36.46 -17.24
N ARG A 547 -3.79 37.39 -16.45
CA ARG A 547 -4.45 38.03 -15.29
C ARG A 547 -5.60 38.99 -15.64
N ASP A 548 -5.57 39.61 -16.82
CA ASP A 548 -6.40 40.78 -17.13
C ASP A 548 -7.68 40.44 -17.95
N GLY A 549 -7.90 39.17 -18.30
CA GLY A 549 -8.95 38.72 -19.24
C GLY A 549 -10.23 38.13 -18.62
N GLY A 550 -10.35 38.03 -17.30
CA GLY A 550 -11.57 37.53 -16.62
C GLY A 550 -11.83 36.01 -16.70
N ASN A 551 -11.10 35.25 -17.50
CA ASN A 551 -11.14 33.79 -17.57
C ASN A 551 -9.78 33.19 -17.22
N ARG A 552 -9.52 32.94 -15.94
CA ARG A 552 -8.34 32.19 -15.49
C ARG A 552 -8.69 30.72 -15.39
N TRP A 553 -8.07 29.86 -16.19
CA TRP A 553 -8.13 28.42 -15.94
C TRP A 553 -7.16 28.07 -14.82
N ARG A 554 -7.63 27.32 -13.82
CA ARG A 554 -6.71 26.63 -12.90
C ARG A 554 -6.02 25.50 -13.66
N ALA A 555 -4.82 25.11 -13.21
CA ALA A 555 -4.09 23.93 -13.71
C ALA A 555 -5.00 22.72 -13.93
N SER A 556 -5.81 22.42 -12.92
CA SER A 556 -6.80 21.33 -12.93
C SER A 556 -7.94 21.52 -13.92
N GLY A 557 -8.33 22.76 -14.20
CA GLY A 557 -9.42 23.07 -15.12
C GLY A 557 -9.03 22.89 -16.57
N LEU A 558 -7.85 23.37 -16.96
CA LEU A 558 -7.38 23.31 -18.35
C LEU A 558 -7.08 21.87 -18.77
N LEU A 559 -6.17 21.19 -18.06
CA LEU A 559 -5.80 19.82 -18.41
C LEU A 559 -7.00 18.86 -18.32
N GLY A 560 -7.96 19.15 -17.43
CA GLY A 560 -9.21 18.41 -17.36
C GLY A 560 -10.09 18.64 -18.57
N ALA A 561 -10.10 19.86 -19.11
CA ALA A 561 -10.84 20.16 -20.31
C ALA A 561 -10.22 19.54 -21.57
N VAL A 562 -8.90 19.51 -21.65
CA VAL A 562 -8.17 18.79 -22.70
C VAL A 562 -8.48 17.28 -22.62
N ARG A 563 -8.28 16.70 -21.43
CA ARG A 563 -8.44 15.27 -21.19
C ARG A 563 -9.87 14.77 -21.35
N HIS A 564 -10.87 15.51 -20.89
CA HIS A 564 -12.26 15.03 -20.80
C HIS A 564 -13.21 15.64 -21.83
N TYR A 565 -12.87 16.78 -22.43
CA TYR A 565 -13.76 17.49 -23.35
C TYR A 565 -13.10 17.78 -24.70
N GLY A 566 -11.88 17.27 -24.95
CA GLY A 566 -11.21 17.39 -26.25
C GLY A 566 -10.87 18.83 -26.62
N PHE A 567 -10.59 19.70 -25.63
CA PHE A 567 -10.08 21.03 -25.89
C PHE A 567 -8.70 20.97 -26.52
N GLU A 568 -8.47 21.79 -27.54
CA GLU A 568 -7.16 21.95 -28.18
C GLU A 568 -6.34 22.99 -27.41
N ILE A 569 -5.10 22.64 -27.08
CA ILE A 569 -4.08 23.57 -26.59
C ILE A 569 -3.36 24.17 -27.81
N THR A 570 -3.20 25.49 -27.86
CA THR A 570 -2.47 26.14 -28.97
C THR A 570 -0.97 25.83 -28.91
N GLU A 571 -0.25 26.03 -30.01
CA GLU A 571 1.21 25.86 -30.04
C GLU A 571 1.89 26.77 -29.00
N GLU A 572 1.45 28.02 -28.86
CA GLU A 572 2.01 28.94 -27.87
C GLU A 572 1.72 28.51 -26.42
N GLU A 573 0.53 27.97 -26.15
CA GLU A 573 0.18 27.43 -24.84
C GLU A 573 0.99 26.16 -24.53
N ARG A 574 1.20 25.30 -25.53
CA ARG A 574 2.04 24.11 -25.43
C ARG A 574 3.48 24.47 -25.11
N ASP A 575 4.07 25.39 -25.86
CA ASP A 575 5.47 25.82 -25.66
C ASP A 575 5.67 26.41 -24.26
N TYR A 576 4.68 27.17 -23.77
CA TYR A 576 4.68 27.69 -22.40
C TYR A 576 4.60 26.58 -21.35
N ILE A 577 3.71 25.59 -21.55
CA ILE A 577 3.58 24.41 -20.68
C ILE A 577 4.89 23.62 -20.63
N VAL A 578 5.53 23.38 -21.78
CA VAL A 578 6.83 22.71 -21.88
C VAL A 578 7.92 23.52 -21.17
N ALA A 579 7.95 24.84 -21.34
CA ALA A 579 8.90 25.69 -20.63
C ALA A 579 8.73 25.67 -19.10
N LEU A 580 7.49 25.56 -18.60
CA LEU A 580 7.23 25.38 -17.17
C LEU A 580 7.67 24.00 -16.66
N TYR A 581 7.45 22.96 -17.44
CA TYR A 581 7.94 21.62 -17.14
C TYR A 581 9.47 21.59 -17.04
N ASP A 582 10.16 22.22 -18.00
CA ASP A 582 11.62 22.37 -17.99
C ASP A 582 12.13 23.19 -16.79
N ASP A 583 11.38 24.20 -16.35
CA ASP A 583 11.67 24.98 -15.14
C ASP A 583 11.55 24.11 -13.87
N CYS A 584 10.58 23.19 -13.81
CA CYS A 584 10.51 22.18 -12.74
C CYS A 584 11.75 21.27 -12.75
N ILE A 585 12.16 20.78 -13.93
CA ILE A 585 13.36 19.94 -14.06
C ILE A 585 14.60 20.68 -13.55
N ARG A 586 14.74 21.96 -13.91
CA ARG A 586 15.84 22.83 -13.47
C ARG A 586 15.89 22.96 -11.94
N ALA A 587 14.72 23.07 -11.28
CA ALA A 587 14.64 23.14 -9.82
C ALA A 587 15.06 21.82 -9.16
N VAL A 588 14.59 20.69 -9.70
CA VAL A 588 14.96 19.35 -9.22
C VAL A 588 16.46 19.07 -9.41
N ASP A 589 17.04 19.46 -10.54
CA ASP A 589 18.48 19.37 -10.80
C ASP A 589 19.31 20.12 -9.74
N GLN A 590 18.89 21.34 -9.38
CA GLN A 590 19.54 22.10 -8.31
C GLN A 590 19.40 21.41 -6.95
N ALA A 591 18.21 20.91 -6.60
CA ALA A 591 18.00 20.22 -5.33
C ALA A 591 18.83 18.93 -5.22
N ILE A 592 18.99 18.18 -6.32
CA ILE A 592 19.86 17.00 -6.38
C ILE A 592 21.33 17.39 -6.18
N HIS A 593 21.78 18.48 -6.81
CA HIS A 593 23.12 19.02 -6.60
C HIS A 593 23.39 19.34 -5.12
N ASP A 594 22.47 20.07 -4.49
CA ASP A 594 22.60 20.46 -3.08
C ASP A 594 22.67 19.22 -2.17
N PHE A 595 21.89 18.18 -2.48
CA PHE A 595 21.96 16.90 -1.78
C PHE A 595 23.30 16.20 -1.99
N PHE A 596 23.87 16.21 -3.21
CA PHE A 596 25.18 15.63 -3.47
C PHE A 596 26.31 16.35 -2.74
N GLU A 597 26.26 17.69 -2.66
CA GLU A 597 27.21 18.47 -1.85
C GLU A 597 27.14 18.09 -0.37
N GLU A 598 25.95 17.84 0.16
CA GLU A 598 25.79 17.35 1.53
C GLU A 598 26.39 15.94 1.70
N LEU A 599 26.14 15.03 0.76
CA LEU A 599 26.78 13.71 0.78
C LEU A 599 28.31 13.81 0.73
N ARG A 600 28.87 14.81 0.04
CA ARG A 600 30.32 15.10 0.04
C ARG A 600 30.77 15.63 1.40
N ALA A 601 30.02 16.56 2.00
CA ALA A 601 30.31 17.11 3.33
C ALA A 601 30.29 16.03 4.43
N LEU A 602 29.36 15.08 4.34
CA LEU A 602 29.28 13.90 5.21
C LEU A 602 30.31 12.81 4.89
N GLY A 603 31.08 12.98 3.81
CA GLY A 603 32.06 12.00 3.33
C GLY A 603 31.43 10.69 2.85
N LEU A 604 30.13 10.70 2.50
CA LEU A 604 29.38 9.53 2.00
C LEU A 604 29.53 9.37 0.48
N TYR A 605 29.62 10.49 -0.25
CA TYR A 605 29.51 10.54 -1.70
C TYR A 605 30.44 9.58 -2.46
N GLU A 606 31.74 9.57 -2.10
CA GLU A 606 32.75 8.78 -2.81
C GLU A 606 32.43 7.28 -2.85
N ARG A 607 32.05 6.71 -1.70
CA ARG A 607 31.71 5.29 -1.57
C ARG A 607 30.24 4.97 -1.86
N ALA A 608 29.40 5.98 -2.07
CA ALA A 608 27.98 5.76 -2.29
C ALA A 608 27.68 5.13 -3.67
N LEU A 609 26.69 4.24 -3.67
CA LEU A 609 25.90 3.91 -4.84
C LEU A 609 24.76 4.94 -4.93
N ILE A 610 24.78 5.79 -5.95
CA ILE A 610 23.76 6.83 -6.16
C ILE A 610 23.06 6.55 -7.48
N ILE A 611 21.73 6.42 -7.43
CA ILE A 611 20.88 6.14 -8.58
C ILE A 611 19.91 7.32 -8.73
N VAL A 612 19.92 7.97 -9.89
CA VAL A 612 18.94 9.01 -10.26
C VAL A 612 18.14 8.48 -11.45
N THR A 613 16.82 8.41 -11.28
CA THR A 613 15.90 7.89 -12.30
C THR A 613 14.56 8.61 -12.27
N ALA A 614 13.68 8.27 -13.20
CA ALA A 614 12.25 8.53 -13.12
C ALA A 614 11.46 7.22 -13.10
N ASP A 615 10.18 7.32 -12.79
CA ASP A 615 9.21 6.24 -12.82
C ASP A 615 8.48 6.12 -14.15
N HIS A 616 8.17 7.24 -14.79
CA HIS A 616 7.65 7.37 -16.15
C HIS A 616 7.86 8.81 -16.67
N GLY A 617 7.31 9.14 -17.84
CA GLY A 617 7.29 10.47 -18.44
C GLY A 617 5.86 11.00 -18.65
N GLU A 618 5.69 12.04 -19.46
CA GLU A 618 4.41 12.71 -19.78
C GLU A 618 4.39 13.23 -21.23
N GLU A 619 3.21 13.30 -21.85
CA GLU A 619 2.99 13.93 -23.16
C GLU A 619 2.53 15.39 -23.03
N PHE A 620 2.90 16.18 -24.03
CA PHE A 620 2.54 17.58 -24.23
C PHE A 620 1.84 17.82 -25.59
N GLY A 621 1.16 16.80 -26.13
CA GLY A 621 0.42 16.89 -27.39
C GLY A 621 1.14 16.32 -28.61
N GLU A 622 2.25 15.60 -28.44
CA GLU A 622 2.99 14.92 -29.51
C GLU A 622 2.08 13.98 -30.30
N HIS A 623 1.31 13.14 -29.60
CA HIS A 623 0.37 12.19 -30.18
C HIS A 623 -1.10 12.62 -30.06
N GLY A 624 -1.33 13.93 -29.85
CA GLY A 624 -2.66 14.50 -29.58
C GLY A 624 -3.18 14.26 -28.16
N TRP A 625 -2.34 13.73 -27.27
CA TRP A 625 -2.63 13.47 -25.86
C TRP A 625 -1.75 14.32 -24.97
N TYR A 626 -2.21 14.53 -23.74
CA TYR A 626 -1.47 15.23 -22.68
C TYR A 626 -1.43 14.35 -21.44
N LEU A 627 -0.41 14.52 -20.61
CA LEU A 627 -0.15 13.70 -19.43
C LEU A 627 0.33 12.30 -19.81
N HIS A 628 0.13 11.31 -18.94
CA HIS A 628 0.78 10.01 -19.04
C HIS A 628 -0.26 8.88 -19.23
N ASP A 629 -1.19 9.11 -20.17
CA ASP A 629 -2.25 8.18 -20.57
C ASP A 629 -1.89 7.41 -21.87
N GLN A 630 -0.61 7.30 -22.21
CA GLN A 630 -0.09 6.55 -23.37
C GLN A 630 1.14 5.71 -22.99
N ILE A 631 1.74 5.04 -23.98
CA ILE A 631 2.91 4.16 -23.85
C ILE A 631 4.01 4.47 -24.87
N TYR A 632 3.96 5.65 -25.48
CA TYR A 632 5.00 6.18 -26.36
C TYR A 632 6.28 6.51 -25.56
N GLU A 633 7.40 6.73 -26.25
CA GLU A 633 8.71 7.01 -25.67
C GLU A 633 8.65 8.22 -24.71
N GLU A 634 7.83 9.23 -25.02
CA GLU A 634 7.58 10.38 -24.14
C GLU A 634 7.01 9.98 -22.77
N CYS A 635 6.29 8.87 -22.71
CA CYS A 635 5.66 8.35 -21.49
C CYS A 635 6.48 7.26 -20.81
N CYS A 636 7.18 6.39 -21.54
CA CYS A 636 7.84 5.23 -20.95
C CYS A 636 9.37 5.30 -20.92
N ARG A 637 10.02 6.18 -21.70
CA ARG A 637 11.49 6.29 -21.69
C ARG A 637 11.96 7.28 -20.64
N VAL A 638 12.62 6.76 -19.62
CA VAL A 638 13.07 7.51 -18.44
C VAL A 638 14.59 7.68 -18.42
N PRO A 639 15.14 8.72 -17.77
CA PRO A 639 16.57 8.81 -17.55
C PRO A 639 17.01 7.82 -16.46
N LEU A 640 18.22 7.29 -16.58
CA LEU A 640 18.90 6.54 -15.52
C LEU A 640 20.40 6.90 -15.48
N LEU A 641 20.84 7.44 -14.36
CA LEU A 641 22.25 7.66 -14.04
C LEU A 641 22.62 6.88 -12.77
N ILE A 642 23.67 6.06 -12.85
CA ILE A 642 24.16 5.28 -11.71
C ILE A 642 25.62 5.63 -11.44
N LYS A 643 25.89 6.32 -10.32
CA LYS A 643 27.23 6.45 -9.78
C LYS A 643 27.52 5.23 -8.92
N PHE A 644 28.48 4.42 -9.34
CA PHE A 644 28.98 3.32 -8.53
C PHE A 644 30.01 3.81 -7.49
N PRO A 645 30.23 3.04 -6.41
CA PRO A 645 31.26 3.34 -5.42
C PRO A 645 32.63 3.55 -6.05
N HIS A 646 33.37 4.55 -5.56
CA HIS A 646 34.73 4.90 -5.96
C HIS A 646 34.91 5.18 -7.46
N GLY A 647 33.86 5.69 -8.13
CA GLY A 647 33.91 6.06 -9.54
C GLY A 647 34.02 4.86 -10.49
N ARG A 648 33.66 3.66 -10.03
CA ARG A 648 33.64 2.47 -10.90
C ARG A 648 32.71 2.75 -12.10
N PHE A 649 33.22 2.49 -13.31
CA PHE A 649 32.50 2.73 -14.57
C PHE A 649 32.15 4.21 -14.89
N ALA A 650 32.67 5.19 -14.13
CA ALA A 650 32.37 6.61 -14.34
C ALA A 650 32.60 7.07 -15.80
N GLY A 651 31.69 7.92 -16.29
CA GLY A 651 31.73 8.50 -17.64
C GLY A 651 31.28 7.56 -18.76
N ARG A 652 30.91 6.32 -18.45
CA ARG A 652 30.39 5.38 -19.46
C ARG A 652 28.97 5.78 -19.88
N ARG A 653 28.71 5.65 -21.18
CA ARG A 653 27.37 5.78 -21.76
C ARG A 653 26.96 4.44 -22.36
N VAL A 654 25.91 3.83 -21.83
CA VAL A 654 25.40 2.52 -22.24
C VAL A 654 24.24 2.72 -23.22
N ALA A 655 24.34 2.14 -24.41
CA ALA A 655 23.29 2.23 -25.43
C ALA A 655 22.28 1.07 -25.37
N ASP A 656 22.65 -0.02 -24.68
CA ASP A 656 21.78 -1.17 -24.45
C ASP A 656 20.49 -0.75 -23.74
N MET A 657 19.39 -1.38 -24.15
CA MET A 657 18.07 -1.15 -23.56
C MET A 657 17.95 -1.92 -22.24
N VAL A 658 17.53 -1.21 -21.18
CA VAL A 658 17.37 -1.73 -19.81
C VAL A 658 16.04 -1.29 -19.21
N GLU A 659 15.69 -1.79 -18.03
CA GLU A 659 14.41 -1.49 -17.35
C GLU A 659 14.59 -1.15 -15.88
N LEU A 660 13.58 -0.50 -15.28
CA LEU A 660 13.58 -0.19 -13.85
C LEU A 660 13.53 -1.46 -12.96
N THR A 661 13.06 -2.59 -13.49
CA THR A 661 13.13 -3.91 -12.80
C THR A 661 14.57 -4.30 -12.48
N ASP A 662 15.53 -3.86 -13.30
CA ASP A 662 16.95 -4.23 -13.20
C ASP A 662 17.65 -3.58 -11.99
N LEU A 663 17.06 -2.54 -11.39
CA LEU A 663 17.65 -1.83 -10.24
C LEU A 663 17.82 -2.72 -9.02
N PHE A 664 16.81 -3.51 -8.68
CA PHE A 664 16.82 -4.39 -7.50
C PHE A 664 18.02 -5.36 -7.50
N PRO A 665 18.18 -6.25 -8.51
CA PRO A 665 19.33 -7.17 -8.55
C PRO A 665 20.67 -6.45 -8.71
N THR A 666 20.70 -5.31 -9.40
CA THR A 666 21.92 -4.50 -9.56
C THR A 666 22.40 -3.96 -8.21
N ILE A 667 21.50 -3.44 -7.38
CA ILE A 667 21.85 -2.95 -6.03
C ILE A 667 22.42 -4.09 -5.19
N LEU A 668 21.75 -5.24 -5.14
CA LEU A 668 22.25 -6.40 -4.39
C LEU A 668 23.62 -6.87 -4.88
N ARG A 669 23.84 -6.88 -6.20
CA ARG A 669 25.14 -7.22 -6.78
C ARG A 669 26.24 -6.27 -6.36
N VAL A 670 25.99 -4.96 -6.39
CA VAL A 670 26.99 -3.95 -5.98
C VAL A 670 27.36 -4.12 -4.52
N LEU A 671 26.38 -4.45 -3.67
CA LEU A 671 26.58 -4.66 -2.24
C LEU A 671 27.13 -6.04 -1.88
N GLY A 672 27.19 -6.98 -2.83
CA GLY A 672 27.61 -8.36 -2.57
C GLY A 672 26.62 -9.15 -1.72
N ILE A 673 25.34 -8.77 -1.72
CA ILE A 673 24.28 -9.46 -0.98
C ILE A 673 23.77 -10.63 -1.81
N GLU A 674 23.93 -11.84 -1.29
CA GLU A 674 23.27 -13.03 -1.85
C GLU A 674 21.81 -13.05 -1.40
N SER A 675 20.88 -13.08 -2.36
CA SER A 675 19.45 -13.12 -2.09
C SER A 675 18.79 -14.20 -2.93
N SER A 676 17.90 -14.97 -2.30
CA SER A 676 17.02 -15.92 -2.98
C SER A 676 15.69 -15.29 -3.40
N VAL A 677 15.52 -13.98 -3.19
CA VAL A 677 14.29 -13.26 -3.57
C VAL A 677 14.15 -13.27 -5.09
N PRO A 678 13.06 -13.81 -5.65
CA PRO A 678 12.82 -13.80 -7.08
C PRO A 678 12.70 -12.37 -7.62
N THR A 679 13.30 -12.12 -8.78
CA THR A 679 13.22 -10.84 -9.49
C THR A 679 13.12 -11.09 -11.00
N ASP A 680 12.44 -10.17 -11.69
CA ASP A 680 12.34 -10.09 -13.16
C ASP A 680 13.46 -9.22 -13.78
N GLY A 681 14.23 -8.55 -12.93
CA GLY A 681 15.35 -7.71 -13.31
C GLY A 681 16.61 -8.49 -13.60
N HIS A 682 17.55 -7.83 -14.28
CA HIS A 682 18.87 -8.34 -14.59
C HIS A 682 19.97 -7.48 -13.95
N ASP A 683 21.08 -8.11 -13.59
CA ASP A 683 22.24 -7.43 -13.01
C ASP A 683 22.96 -6.56 -14.07
N LEU A 684 22.82 -5.23 -13.95
CA LEU A 684 23.47 -4.27 -14.84
C LEU A 684 25.00 -4.23 -14.67
N VAL A 685 25.55 -4.69 -13.54
CA VAL A 685 27.01 -4.83 -13.38
C VAL A 685 27.53 -5.93 -14.31
N ALA A 686 26.80 -7.05 -14.43
CA ALA A 686 27.16 -8.10 -15.39
C ALA A 686 27.12 -7.59 -16.84
N LEU A 687 26.13 -6.75 -17.19
CA LEU A 687 26.07 -6.09 -18.49
C LEU A 687 27.29 -5.18 -18.73
N LEU A 688 27.62 -4.32 -17.76
CA LEU A 688 28.77 -3.40 -17.83
C LEU A 688 30.14 -4.09 -17.93
N GLU A 689 30.22 -5.33 -17.47
CA GLU A 689 31.41 -6.18 -17.56
C GLU A 689 31.43 -7.09 -18.78
N GLY A 690 30.40 -7.05 -19.64
CA GLY A 690 30.26 -7.93 -20.80
C GLY A 690 30.04 -9.40 -20.42
N ARG A 691 29.50 -9.66 -19.21
CA ARG A 691 29.18 -10.99 -18.69
C ARG A 691 27.70 -11.36 -18.86
N ALA A 692 26.86 -10.41 -19.25
CA ALA A 692 25.45 -10.62 -19.57
C ALA A 692 25.12 -9.97 -20.91
N GLU A 693 24.26 -10.63 -21.67
CA GLU A 693 23.64 -10.03 -22.86
C GLU A 693 22.52 -9.07 -22.44
N PRO A 694 22.29 -7.99 -23.18
CA PRO A 694 21.16 -7.11 -22.93
C PRO A 694 19.83 -7.84 -23.11
N LYS A 695 18.78 -7.34 -22.44
CA LYS A 695 17.42 -7.84 -22.68
C LYS A 695 17.05 -7.61 -24.13
N ARG A 696 16.57 -8.68 -24.78
CA ARG A 696 16.07 -8.60 -26.16
C ARG A 696 14.66 -8.02 -26.23
N PHE A 697 13.84 -8.34 -25.23
CA PHE A 697 12.48 -7.84 -25.09
C PHE A 697 12.32 -7.16 -23.74
N VAL A 698 11.73 -5.98 -23.79
CA VAL A 698 11.45 -5.10 -22.67
C VAL A 698 9.98 -4.74 -22.73
N TYR A 699 9.29 -4.72 -21.59
CA TYR A 699 7.83 -4.65 -21.56
C TYR A 699 7.37 -3.42 -20.80
N THR A 700 6.37 -2.71 -21.34
CA THR A 700 5.74 -1.58 -20.68
C THR A 700 4.23 -1.66 -20.80
N THR A 701 3.52 -1.10 -19.83
CA THR A 701 2.05 -1.09 -19.81
C THR A 701 1.51 0.22 -19.26
N LYS A 702 0.28 0.53 -19.62
CA LYS A 702 -0.60 1.41 -18.85
C LYS A 702 -1.84 0.60 -18.51
N SER A 703 -1.76 -0.12 -17.38
CA SER A 703 -2.73 -1.16 -17.03
C SER A 703 -4.16 -0.62 -16.92
N HIS A 704 -4.34 0.59 -16.40
CA HIS A 704 -5.63 1.25 -16.22
C HIS A 704 -6.46 1.44 -17.50
N ILE A 705 -5.80 1.60 -18.65
CA ILE A 705 -6.45 1.79 -19.94
C ILE A 705 -6.00 0.74 -20.95
N LEU A 706 -5.43 -0.36 -20.45
CA LEU A 706 -5.13 -1.58 -21.21
C LEU A 706 -4.21 -1.34 -22.41
N ARG A 707 -3.21 -0.47 -22.28
CA ARG A 707 -2.17 -0.30 -23.30
C ARG A 707 -0.96 -1.14 -22.95
N TYR A 708 -0.41 -1.86 -23.93
CA TYR A 708 0.74 -2.74 -23.75
C TYR A 708 1.74 -2.51 -24.87
N ALA A 709 3.03 -2.56 -24.53
CA ALA A 709 4.09 -2.61 -25.51
C ALA A 709 5.19 -3.59 -25.15
N VAL A 710 5.83 -4.10 -26.19
CA VAL A 710 7.11 -4.78 -26.14
C VAL A 710 8.09 -4.01 -27.01
N ALA A 711 9.26 -3.75 -26.46
CA ALA A 711 10.32 -3.01 -27.09
C ALA A 711 11.58 -3.87 -27.22
N THR A 712 12.33 -3.58 -28.26
CA THR A 712 13.72 -3.98 -28.49
C THR A 712 14.51 -2.69 -28.73
N PRO A 713 15.85 -2.72 -28.78
CA PRO A 713 16.64 -1.52 -29.10
C PRO A 713 16.31 -0.82 -30.42
N THR A 714 15.58 -1.47 -31.33
CA THR A 714 15.26 -0.91 -32.66
C THR A 714 13.77 -0.82 -32.94
N TRP A 715 12.96 -1.71 -32.39
CA TRP A 715 11.54 -1.84 -32.73
C TRP A 715 10.68 -1.90 -31.48
N LYS A 716 9.51 -1.27 -31.54
CA LYS A 716 8.52 -1.29 -30.47
C LYS A 716 7.13 -1.54 -31.02
N LEU A 717 6.48 -2.56 -30.49
CA LEU A 717 5.12 -2.96 -30.87
C LEU A 717 4.14 -2.54 -29.79
N HIS A 718 3.15 -1.76 -30.18
CA HIS A 718 2.08 -1.26 -29.33
C HIS A 718 0.81 -2.05 -29.59
N ARG A 719 -0.01 -2.15 -28.54
CA ARG A 719 -1.40 -2.54 -28.67
C ARG A 719 -2.25 -1.74 -27.69
N ALA A 720 -3.17 -0.95 -28.23
CA ALA A 720 -4.12 -0.15 -27.47
C ALA A 720 -5.37 -0.97 -27.15
N ASN A 721 -5.41 -1.73 -26.06
CA ASN A 721 -6.45 -2.74 -25.80
C ASN A 721 -6.55 -3.82 -26.90
N ARG A 722 -7.33 -4.90 -26.72
CA ARG A 722 -7.31 -6.01 -27.71
C ARG A 722 -8.12 -5.77 -28.97
N ALA A 723 -9.05 -4.82 -28.95
CA ALA A 723 -9.89 -4.53 -30.10
C ALA A 723 -9.19 -3.64 -31.12
N GLU A 724 -8.14 -2.93 -30.72
CA GLU A 724 -7.36 -2.09 -31.62
C GLU A 724 -6.30 -2.87 -32.39
N PRO A 725 -5.95 -2.40 -33.59
CA PRO A 725 -4.82 -2.93 -34.33
C PRO A 725 -3.51 -2.75 -33.56
N PHE A 726 -2.55 -3.58 -33.91
CA PHE A 726 -1.17 -3.38 -33.50
C PHE A 726 -0.54 -2.21 -34.26
N GLU A 727 0.35 -1.50 -33.59
CA GLU A 727 1.17 -0.45 -34.21
C GLU A 727 2.64 -0.78 -33.96
N LEU A 728 3.48 -0.65 -34.98
CA LEU A 728 4.89 -1.01 -34.89
C LEU A 728 5.75 0.17 -35.34
N TYR A 729 6.69 0.57 -34.49
CA TYR A 729 7.55 1.72 -34.72
C TYR A 729 9.01 1.31 -34.70
N ASN A 730 9.82 1.97 -35.54
CA ASN A 730 11.27 1.82 -35.54
C ASN A 730 11.89 2.94 -34.70
N LEU A 731 12.38 2.64 -33.50
CA LEU A 731 12.89 3.64 -32.55
C LEU A 731 14.18 4.34 -33.01
N VAL A 732 14.87 3.81 -34.03
CA VAL A 732 16.11 4.41 -34.56
C VAL A 732 15.79 5.39 -35.69
N GLU A 733 14.90 5.01 -36.61
CA GLU A 733 14.51 5.84 -37.77
C GLU A 733 13.38 6.82 -37.43
N ASP A 734 12.57 6.49 -36.43
CA ASP A 734 11.36 7.19 -36.00
C ASP A 734 11.27 7.22 -34.47
N PRO A 735 12.17 7.96 -33.79
CA PRO A 735 12.22 8.02 -32.32
C PRO A 735 11.01 8.71 -31.68
N ARG A 736 10.15 9.35 -32.49
CA ARG A 736 8.88 9.97 -32.06
C ARG A 736 7.68 9.09 -32.34
N GLU A 737 7.88 7.90 -32.91
CA GLU A 737 6.80 6.93 -33.15
C GLU A 737 5.65 7.50 -33.99
N GLU A 738 5.96 8.31 -35.02
CA GLU A 738 4.96 8.97 -35.86
C GLU A 738 4.51 8.09 -37.05
N ARG A 739 5.26 7.02 -37.38
CA ARG A 739 5.09 6.22 -38.60
C ARG A 739 4.90 4.74 -38.26
N ASN A 740 3.64 4.30 -38.23
CA ASN A 740 3.30 2.89 -38.07
C ASN A 740 3.79 2.05 -39.28
N ARG A 741 4.61 1.02 -39.01
CA ARG A 741 5.23 0.09 -39.98
C ARG A 741 4.72 -1.36 -39.83
N TYR A 742 3.63 -1.60 -39.11
CA TYR A 742 3.17 -2.96 -38.77
C TYR A 742 3.00 -3.86 -40.01
N GLU A 743 2.42 -3.33 -41.08
CA GLU A 743 2.21 -4.06 -42.35
C GLU A 743 3.47 -4.17 -43.23
N ASP A 744 4.48 -3.32 -42.98
CA ASP A 744 5.67 -3.21 -43.84
C ASP A 744 6.75 -4.25 -43.52
N VAL A 745 6.80 -4.73 -42.27
CA VAL A 745 7.84 -5.64 -41.77
C VAL A 745 7.24 -6.87 -41.04
N PRO A 746 6.52 -7.75 -41.76
CA PRO A 746 5.67 -8.78 -41.16
C PRO A 746 6.43 -9.80 -40.30
N GLN A 747 7.71 -10.06 -40.56
CA GLN A 747 8.52 -10.96 -39.74
C GLN A 747 8.78 -10.39 -38.35
N ILE A 748 9.16 -9.11 -38.28
CA ILE A 748 9.43 -8.40 -37.02
C ILE A 748 8.11 -8.19 -36.26
N ALA A 749 7.04 -7.82 -36.97
CA ALA A 749 5.70 -7.68 -36.40
C ALA A 749 5.23 -8.99 -35.74
N ALA A 750 5.43 -10.14 -36.40
CA ALA A 750 5.07 -11.44 -35.85
C ALA A 750 5.91 -11.79 -34.60
N GLU A 751 7.23 -11.60 -34.64
CA GLU A 751 8.12 -11.87 -33.49
C GLU A 751 7.72 -11.05 -32.26
N LEU A 752 7.51 -9.75 -32.43
CA LEU A 752 7.13 -8.87 -31.32
C LEU A 752 5.69 -9.15 -30.86
N ARG A 753 4.79 -9.51 -31.75
CA ARG A 753 3.43 -9.90 -31.36
C ARG A 753 3.47 -11.14 -30.48
N ASP A 754 4.19 -12.16 -30.89
CA ASP A 754 4.32 -13.41 -30.13
C ASP A 754 4.99 -13.15 -28.76
N ALA A 755 5.98 -12.24 -28.70
CA ALA A 755 6.60 -11.83 -27.44
C ALA A 755 5.65 -11.04 -26.53
N LEU A 756 4.88 -10.08 -27.08
CA LEU A 756 3.90 -9.29 -26.35
C LEU A 756 2.79 -10.18 -25.80
N GLU A 757 2.20 -11.02 -26.66
CA GLU A 757 1.11 -11.91 -26.31
C GLU A 757 1.57 -13.04 -25.39
N GLY A 758 2.83 -13.50 -25.50
CA GLY A 758 3.41 -14.45 -24.55
C GLY A 758 3.62 -13.84 -23.16
N PHE A 759 3.98 -12.56 -23.08
CA PHE A 759 4.23 -11.89 -21.80
C PHE A 759 2.94 -11.37 -21.15
N PHE A 760 2.13 -10.62 -21.89
CA PHE A 760 0.84 -10.08 -21.44
C PHE A 760 -0.31 -11.04 -21.74
N ALA A 761 0.00 -12.33 -21.93
CA ALA A 761 -1.00 -13.38 -22.12
C ALA A 761 -2.12 -13.17 -21.11
N PRO A 762 -3.39 -13.00 -21.56
CA PRO A 762 -4.51 -13.07 -20.64
C PRO A 762 -4.34 -14.30 -19.76
N SER A 763 -4.35 -14.08 -18.46
CA SER A 763 -5.10 -15.00 -17.62
C SER A 763 -6.54 -14.89 -18.12
N THR A 764 -7.00 -15.86 -18.91
CA THR A 764 -8.43 -16.00 -19.22
C THR A 764 -9.19 -16.49 -17.99
N GLU A 765 -8.51 -16.81 -16.90
CA GLU A 765 -9.09 -17.24 -15.65
C GLU A 765 -10.12 -16.22 -15.11
N GLY A 766 -11.37 -16.67 -14.97
CA GLY A 766 -12.46 -15.90 -14.40
C GLY A 766 -13.78 -15.98 -15.16
N TRP A 767 -14.70 -15.10 -14.80
CA TRP A 767 -16.02 -14.98 -15.40
C TRP A 767 -15.98 -14.11 -16.63
N HIS A 768 -16.36 -14.66 -17.77
CA HIS A 768 -16.46 -13.93 -19.02
C HIS A 768 -17.90 -13.53 -19.31
N PHE A 769 -18.09 -12.28 -19.72
CA PHE A 769 -19.37 -11.72 -20.18
C PHE A 769 -19.17 -11.16 -21.57
N HIS A 770 -19.49 -11.95 -22.59
CA HIS A 770 -19.28 -11.59 -23.99
C HIS A 770 -20.59 -11.18 -24.66
N PHE A 771 -20.66 -9.93 -25.08
CA PHE A 771 -21.80 -9.35 -25.76
C PHE A 771 -21.59 -9.37 -27.27
N ILE A 772 -22.62 -9.80 -27.99
CA ILE A 772 -22.70 -9.68 -29.44
C ILE A 772 -23.81 -8.70 -29.77
N GLY A 773 -23.45 -7.60 -30.43
CA GLY A 773 -24.42 -6.61 -30.89
C GLY A 773 -25.31 -7.12 -32.03
N GLY A 774 -26.58 -6.65 -32.04
CA GLY A 774 -27.53 -6.87 -33.14
C GLY A 774 -27.51 -5.72 -34.15
N ALA A 775 -28.33 -5.79 -35.21
CA ALA A 775 -28.42 -4.74 -36.25
C ALA A 775 -28.93 -3.36 -35.75
N LEU A 776 -29.15 -3.19 -34.44
CA LEU A 776 -29.81 -2.06 -33.80
C LEU A 776 -29.08 -1.66 -32.52
N ASP A 777 -28.87 -0.36 -32.31
CA ASP A 777 -28.24 0.20 -31.10
C ASP A 777 -29.02 -0.19 -29.82
N SER A 778 -28.34 -0.86 -28.88
CA SER A 778 -28.89 -1.29 -27.60
C SER A 778 -27.99 -0.83 -26.45
N ARG A 779 -28.57 -0.29 -25.36
CA ARG A 779 -27.80 0.04 -24.14
C ARG A 779 -27.99 -1.07 -23.12
N VAL A 780 -26.89 -1.53 -22.55
CA VAL A 780 -26.83 -2.61 -21.57
C VAL A 780 -26.18 -2.10 -20.29
N ARG A 781 -26.75 -2.44 -19.14
CA ARG A 781 -26.13 -2.34 -17.83
C ARG A 781 -25.89 -3.74 -17.30
N LEU A 782 -24.64 -4.16 -17.22
CA LEU A 782 -24.20 -5.34 -16.51
C LEU A 782 -23.86 -4.95 -15.06
N THR A 783 -24.38 -5.69 -14.10
CA THR A 783 -23.87 -5.72 -12.73
C THR A 783 -23.51 -7.16 -12.43
N PHE A 784 -22.24 -7.41 -12.19
CA PHE A 784 -21.75 -8.67 -11.71
C PHE A 784 -21.23 -8.47 -10.30
N ARG A 785 -21.81 -9.19 -9.35
CA ARG A 785 -21.44 -9.15 -7.94
C ARG A 785 -21.00 -10.53 -7.54
N THR A 786 -20.02 -10.64 -6.69
CA THR A 786 -19.59 -11.91 -6.12
C THR A 786 -19.87 -11.96 -4.61
N ASP A 787 -19.87 -13.15 -4.05
CA ASP A 787 -20.00 -13.39 -2.61
C ASP A 787 -18.74 -13.00 -1.82
N GLU A 788 -17.59 -12.93 -2.49
CA GLU A 788 -16.33 -12.35 -2.00
C GLU A 788 -15.91 -11.14 -2.87
N PRO A 789 -14.91 -10.33 -2.46
CA PRO A 789 -14.31 -9.33 -3.33
C PRO A 789 -13.88 -9.90 -4.69
N LEU A 790 -13.83 -9.12 -5.76
CA LEU A 790 -13.19 -9.50 -7.02
C LEU A 790 -11.70 -9.18 -6.95
N ALA A 791 -10.87 -10.01 -7.57
CA ALA A 791 -9.44 -9.72 -7.68
C ALA A 791 -9.20 -8.48 -8.56
N ASN A 792 -9.90 -8.45 -9.70
CA ASN A 792 -10.06 -7.29 -10.58
C ASN A 792 -11.16 -7.61 -11.61
N ALA A 793 -11.63 -6.60 -12.33
CA ALA A 793 -12.39 -6.80 -13.56
C ALA A 793 -11.74 -6.01 -14.70
N GLU A 794 -11.62 -6.64 -15.87
CA GLU A 794 -11.01 -6.04 -17.05
C GLU A 794 -11.88 -6.24 -18.29
N LEU A 795 -11.69 -5.37 -19.27
CA LEU A 795 -12.36 -5.44 -20.56
C LEU A 795 -11.42 -6.14 -21.54
N LEU A 796 -11.82 -7.29 -22.08
CA LEU A 796 -10.95 -8.06 -22.97
C LEU A 796 -11.01 -7.58 -24.42
N TYR A 797 -12.18 -7.23 -24.94
CA TYR A 797 -12.34 -6.68 -26.29
C TYR A 797 -13.37 -5.57 -26.18
N ALA A 798 -13.01 -4.30 -26.33
CA ALA A 798 -13.99 -3.28 -26.70
C ALA A 798 -13.30 -2.27 -27.59
N LYS A 799 -13.97 -1.86 -28.66
CA LYS A 799 -13.48 -0.73 -29.46
C LYS A 799 -13.62 0.57 -28.65
N PRO A 800 -12.72 1.55 -28.80
CA PRO A 800 -12.90 2.88 -28.26
C PRO A 800 -14.23 3.42 -28.78
N LEU A 801 -15.15 3.66 -27.85
CA LEU A 801 -16.30 4.50 -28.12
C LEU A 801 -15.77 5.88 -28.53
N ALA A 802 -16.36 6.46 -29.56
CA ALA A 802 -16.08 7.83 -29.96
C ALA A 802 -16.14 8.77 -28.73
N PRO A 803 -15.36 9.87 -28.68
CA PRO A 803 -15.21 10.75 -27.51
C PRO A 803 -16.51 11.30 -26.90
N ASN A 804 -17.65 11.15 -27.59
CA ASN A 804 -18.95 11.71 -27.25
C ASN A 804 -20.02 10.64 -26.93
N LEU A 805 -19.65 9.38 -26.71
CA LEU A 805 -20.57 8.33 -26.24
C LEU A 805 -20.32 8.08 -24.75
N ASP A 806 -21.23 8.62 -23.93
CA ASP A 806 -21.27 8.53 -22.46
C ASP A 806 -20.74 7.19 -21.90
N THR A 807 -19.56 7.27 -21.26
CA THR A 807 -19.10 6.50 -20.10
C THR A 807 -19.44 5.00 -20.05
N MET A 808 -18.50 4.14 -20.47
CA MET A 808 -18.35 2.85 -19.77
C MET A 808 -17.65 3.13 -18.44
N THR A 809 -18.41 3.21 -17.35
CA THR A 809 -17.83 3.30 -16.01
C THR A 809 -17.75 1.90 -15.44
N LEU A 810 -16.56 1.28 -15.43
CA LEU A 810 -16.30 0.16 -14.53
C LEU A 810 -16.24 0.72 -13.11
N MET A 811 -17.31 0.54 -12.34
CA MET A 811 -17.27 0.82 -10.90
C MET A 811 -16.98 -0.47 -10.16
N GLU A 812 -15.73 -0.62 -9.71
CA GLU A 812 -15.33 -1.67 -8.79
C GLU A 812 -15.66 -1.22 -7.36
N ASN A 813 -16.52 -1.98 -6.68
CA ASN A 813 -16.85 -1.74 -5.27
C ASN A 813 -16.45 -2.95 -4.41
N GLY A 814 -15.18 -3.36 -4.48
CA GLY A 814 -14.68 -4.51 -3.74
C GLY A 814 -15.23 -5.85 -4.29
N ASP A 815 -16.53 -6.10 -4.15
CA ASP A 815 -17.24 -7.35 -4.48
C ASP A 815 -18.11 -7.27 -5.74
N SER A 816 -18.08 -6.16 -6.47
CA SER A 816 -18.94 -5.99 -7.63
C SER A 816 -18.29 -5.13 -8.71
N VAL A 817 -18.59 -5.49 -9.95
CA VAL A 817 -18.32 -4.71 -11.15
C VAL A 817 -19.64 -4.35 -11.81
N THR A 818 -19.80 -3.07 -12.12
CA THR A 818 -20.89 -2.58 -12.97
C THR A 818 -20.32 -2.02 -14.25
N ALA A 819 -20.92 -2.35 -15.40
CA ALA A 819 -20.55 -1.82 -16.70
C ALA A 819 -21.79 -1.36 -17.46
N ASP A 820 -21.75 -0.13 -17.97
CA ASP A 820 -22.74 0.43 -18.88
C ASP A 820 -22.16 0.40 -20.31
N LEU A 821 -22.81 -0.32 -21.22
CA LEU A 821 -22.34 -0.62 -22.58
C LEU A 821 -23.35 -0.13 -23.63
N ALA A 822 -22.85 0.29 -24.79
CA ALA A 822 -23.65 0.58 -25.97
C ALA A 822 -23.30 -0.43 -27.09
N LEU A 823 -24.15 -1.44 -27.29
CA LEU A 823 -23.95 -2.49 -28.28
C LEU A 823 -24.39 -2.02 -29.67
N THR A 824 -23.48 -2.02 -30.65
CA THR A 824 -23.81 -1.77 -32.07
C THR A 824 -23.58 -3.02 -32.94
N SER A 825 -24.06 -2.99 -34.19
CA SER A 825 -24.02 -4.13 -35.12
C SER A 825 -22.62 -4.65 -35.52
N ALA A 826 -21.56 -3.97 -35.08
CA ALA A 826 -20.18 -4.33 -35.38
C ALA A 826 -19.37 -4.78 -34.15
N ASP A 827 -19.94 -4.72 -32.95
CA ASP A 827 -19.16 -4.79 -31.71
C ASP A 827 -19.19 -6.18 -31.08
N ARG A 828 -18.01 -6.59 -30.60
CA ARG A 828 -17.79 -7.68 -29.66
C ARG A 828 -17.23 -7.04 -28.41
N ASP A 829 -18.04 -6.98 -27.36
CA ASP A 829 -17.62 -6.46 -26.08
C ASP A 829 -17.47 -7.62 -25.10
N GLU A 830 -16.32 -7.76 -24.45
CA GLU A 830 -16.11 -8.83 -23.46
C GLU A 830 -15.57 -8.27 -22.16
N ILE A 831 -16.22 -8.61 -21.06
CA ILE A 831 -15.76 -8.29 -19.71
C ILE A 831 -15.28 -9.59 -19.06
N LEU A 832 -14.06 -9.57 -18.53
CA LEU A 832 -13.52 -10.61 -17.67
C LEU A 832 -13.53 -10.12 -16.23
N ALA A 833 -14.36 -10.71 -15.38
CA ALA A 833 -14.32 -10.50 -13.94
C ALA A 833 -13.53 -11.63 -13.29
N ARG A 834 -12.38 -11.32 -12.72
CA ARG A 834 -11.52 -12.32 -12.11
C ARG A 834 -11.90 -12.53 -10.65
N PRO A 835 -12.31 -13.74 -10.26
CA PRO A 835 -12.53 -14.06 -8.87
C PRO A 835 -11.19 -14.16 -8.13
N PHE A 836 -11.21 -13.95 -6.82
CA PHE A 836 -10.10 -14.30 -5.95
C PHE A 836 -9.96 -15.82 -5.78
N SER A 837 -11.05 -16.58 -5.90
CA SER A 837 -11.08 -18.04 -5.70
C SER A 837 -11.80 -18.76 -6.84
N SER A 838 -11.38 -19.99 -7.15
CA SER A 838 -12.03 -20.87 -8.14
C SER A 838 -13.48 -21.22 -7.79
N ARG A 839 -13.85 -21.11 -6.50
CA ARG A 839 -15.16 -21.51 -5.96
C ARG A 839 -16.12 -20.34 -5.77
N GLN A 840 -15.71 -19.14 -6.13
CA GLN A 840 -16.42 -17.90 -5.84
C GLN A 840 -17.70 -17.77 -6.67
N LYS A 841 -18.85 -17.60 -6.01
CA LYS A 841 -20.14 -17.48 -6.71
C LYS A 841 -20.35 -16.07 -7.21
N GLY A 842 -21.00 -15.98 -8.35
CA GLY A 842 -21.30 -14.73 -9.02
C GLY A 842 -22.79 -14.49 -9.18
N PHE A 843 -23.32 -13.40 -8.67
CA PHE A 843 -24.63 -12.88 -9.02
C PHE A 843 -24.52 -11.94 -10.22
N VAL A 844 -25.12 -12.34 -11.35
CA VAL A 844 -25.21 -11.52 -12.55
C VAL A 844 -26.60 -10.88 -12.65
N SER A 845 -26.63 -9.58 -12.97
CA SER A 845 -27.83 -8.83 -13.32
C SER A 845 -27.56 -8.00 -14.56
N VAL A 846 -28.36 -8.19 -15.60
CA VAL A 846 -28.23 -7.46 -16.87
C VAL A 846 -29.53 -6.74 -17.18
N ALA A 847 -29.47 -5.45 -17.44
CA ALA A 847 -30.60 -4.66 -17.91
C ALA A 847 -30.29 -4.09 -19.30
N CYS A 848 -31.10 -4.41 -20.29
CA CYS A 848 -30.94 -3.96 -21.67
C CYS A 848 -32.15 -3.15 -22.13
N THR A 849 -31.93 -2.13 -22.95
CA THR A 849 -33.02 -1.36 -23.58
C THR A 849 -33.82 -2.17 -24.60
N ARG A 850 -33.23 -3.26 -25.10
CA ARG A 850 -33.84 -4.25 -26.00
C ARG A 850 -33.88 -5.63 -25.33
N GLU A 851 -34.60 -6.56 -25.95
CA GLU A 851 -34.55 -7.96 -25.50
C GLU A 851 -33.18 -8.54 -25.85
N LEU A 852 -32.52 -9.09 -24.84
CA LEU A 852 -31.23 -9.74 -24.90
C LEU A 852 -31.43 -11.23 -24.61
N THR A 853 -30.85 -12.10 -25.43
CA THR A 853 -30.77 -13.53 -25.12
C THR A 853 -29.47 -13.79 -24.36
N THR A 854 -29.57 -14.23 -23.11
CA THR A 854 -28.41 -14.64 -22.33
C THR A 854 -28.19 -16.14 -22.50
N ILE A 855 -26.95 -16.54 -22.71
CA ILE A 855 -26.53 -17.92 -22.93
C ILE A 855 -25.51 -18.24 -21.85
N VAL A 856 -25.85 -19.18 -20.99
CA VAL A 856 -24.99 -19.63 -19.89
C VAL A 856 -24.83 -21.13 -20.07
N ASP A 857 -23.58 -21.60 -20.16
CA ASP A 857 -23.29 -23.03 -20.40
C ASP A 857 -24.06 -23.60 -21.62
N GLY A 858 -24.05 -22.86 -22.74
CA GLY A 858 -24.77 -23.24 -23.96
C GLY A 858 -26.31 -23.21 -23.87
N ALA A 859 -26.89 -23.02 -22.69
CA ALA A 859 -28.34 -22.92 -22.49
C ALA A 859 -28.81 -21.48 -22.70
N ALA A 860 -29.68 -21.28 -23.69
CA ALA A 860 -30.24 -19.97 -24.00
C ALA A 860 -31.46 -19.66 -23.12
N SER A 861 -31.45 -18.50 -22.48
CA SER A 861 -32.61 -17.92 -21.82
C SER A 861 -33.66 -17.51 -22.85
N HIS A 862 -34.91 -17.33 -22.41
CA HIS A 862 -35.85 -16.54 -23.20
C HIS A 862 -35.34 -15.10 -23.35
N PRO A 863 -35.48 -14.47 -24.53
CA PRO A 863 -35.12 -13.07 -24.72
C PRO A 863 -35.83 -12.19 -23.69
N ALA A 864 -35.08 -11.37 -22.96
CA ALA A 864 -35.62 -10.50 -21.91
C ALA A 864 -34.86 -9.18 -21.84
N ARG A 865 -35.54 -8.12 -21.37
CA ARG A 865 -34.89 -6.84 -21.07
C ARG A 865 -34.13 -6.83 -19.76
N VAL A 866 -34.44 -7.78 -18.87
CA VAL A 866 -33.76 -7.93 -17.58
C VAL A 866 -33.45 -9.41 -17.39
N TYR A 867 -32.18 -9.71 -17.14
CA TYR A 867 -31.68 -11.04 -16.82
C TYR A 867 -31.07 -11.03 -15.43
N ARG A 868 -31.33 -12.08 -14.63
CA ARG A 868 -30.68 -12.26 -13.33
C ARG A 868 -30.43 -13.73 -13.09
N GLU A 869 -29.25 -14.06 -12.62
CA GLU A 869 -28.87 -15.44 -12.30
C GLU A 869 -27.77 -15.48 -11.24
N VAL A 870 -27.74 -16.58 -10.49
CA VAL A 870 -26.60 -16.94 -9.63
C VAL A 870 -25.77 -17.96 -10.40
N LEU A 871 -24.54 -17.58 -10.69
CA LEU A 871 -23.52 -18.38 -11.36
C LEU A 871 -22.65 -19.04 -10.28
N ASP A 872 -22.56 -20.37 -10.33
CA ASP A 872 -21.79 -21.16 -9.37
C ASP A 872 -20.75 -21.98 -10.15
N PRO A 873 -19.46 -21.62 -10.07
CA PRO A 873 -18.41 -22.22 -10.91
C PRO A 873 -18.14 -23.69 -10.57
N VAL A 874 -18.66 -24.19 -9.44
CA VAL A 874 -18.50 -25.58 -8.98
C VAL A 874 -19.72 -26.43 -9.33
N ALA A 875 -20.91 -25.81 -9.41
CA ALA A 875 -22.15 -26.52 -9.66
C ALA A 875 -22.46 -26.72 -11.16
N SER A 876 -21.79 -25.99 -12.04
CA SER A 876 -22.02 -26.01 -13.50
C SER A 876 -20.71 -26.08 -14.27
N GLU A 877 -20.69 -26.82 -15.39
CA GLU A 877 -19.55 -26.87 -16.30
C GLU A 877 -19.65 -25.74 -17.32
N PHE A 878 -19.07 -24.57 -17.05
CA PHE A 878 -19.16 -23.47 -18.01
C PHE A 878 -18.23 -23.69 -19.21
N ALA A 879 -18.79 -24.11 -20.35
CA ALA A 879 -18.03 -24.22 -21.59
C ALA A 879 -17.90 -22.87 -22.31
N LYS A 880 -16.69 -22.57 -22.82
CA LYS A 880 -16.47 -21.45 -23.74
C LYS A 880 -17.28 -21.68 -25.03
N PRO A 881 -18.02 -20.68 -25.53
CA PRO A 881 -18.76 -20.79 -26.79
C PRO A 881 -17.82 -21.06 -27.98
N ASP A 882 -18.27 -21.85 -28.95
CA ASP A 882 -17.53 -22.03 -30.20
C ASP A 882 -17.51 -20.73 -31.04
N GLU A 883 -16.48 -20.55 -31.87
CA GLU A 883 -16.31 -19.32 -32.67
C GLU A 883 -17.46 -19.06 -33.66
N GLU A 884 -18.17 -20.10 -34.10
CA GLU A 884 -19.26 -19.99 -35.06
C GLU A 884 -20.54 -19.46 -34.37
N SER A 885 -20.79 -19.89 -33.14
CA SER A 885 -21.82 -19.35 -32.23
C SER A 885 -21.59 -17.87 -31.89
N LEU A 886 -20.33 -17.41 -31.98
CA LEU A 886 -19.94 -16.01 -31.82
C LEU A 886 -20.05 -15.16 -33.11
N ARG A 887 -20.57 -15.71 -34.23
CA ARG A 887 -20.77 -14.98 -35.50
C ARG A 887 -22.11 -14.22 -35.54
N LYS A 888 -22.13 -13.11 -36.30
CA LYS A 888 -23.20 -12.11 -36.34
C LYS A 888 -24.59 -12.72 -36.61
N GLY A 889 -25.55 -12.36 -35.76
CA GLY A 889 -26.98 -12.60 -35.94
C GLY A 889 -27.78 -11.34 -35.61
N GLN A 890 -28.99 -11.20 -36.16
CA GLN A 890 -29.77 -9.95 -36.11
C GLN A 890 -30.21 -9.49 -34.71
N ALA A 891 -30.11 -10.34 -33.67
CA ALA A 891 -30.54 -10.05 -32.30
C ALA A 891 -29.36 -10.06 -31.30
N PRO A 892 -29.34 -9.16 -30.31
CA PRO A 892 -28.25 -9.05 -29.36
C PRO A 892 -28.22 -10.28 -28.42
N LYS A 893 -27.00 -10.75 -28.12
CA LYS A 893 -26.77 -11.90 -27.24
C LYS A 893 -25.72 -11.58 -26.18
N LEU A 894 -25.82 -12.23 -25.03
CA LEU A 894 -24.79 -12.28 -23.99
C LEU A 894 -24.40 -13.73 -23.76
N PHE A 895 -23.11 -14.04 -23.84
CA PHE A 895 -22.56 -15.32 -23.44
C PHE A 895 -21.85 -15.17 -22.11
N ILE A 896 -22.11 -16.11 -21.20
CA ILE A 896 -21.44 -16.19 -19.91
C ILE A 896 -20.75 -17.54 -19.79
N TRP A 897 -19.45 -17.52 -19.54
CA TRP A 897 -18.71 -18.72 -19.18
C TRP A 897 -17.68 -18.42 -18.10
N TYR A 898 -17.08 -19.49 -17.56
CA TYR A 898 -16.09 -19.43 -16.52
C TYR A 898 -14.88 -20.25 -16.95
N GLU A 899 -13.70 -19.63 -16.98
CA GLU A 899 -12.45 -20.36 -17.15
C GLU A 899 -11.79 -20.49 -15.78
N ALA A 900 -11.64 -21.72 -15.30
CA ALA A 900 -11.05 -21.97 -13.99
C ALA A 900 -9.57 -21.53 -13.97
N PRO A 901 -9.10 -20.96 -12.85
CA PRO A 901 -7.70 -20.58 -12.75
C PRO A 901 -6.78 -21.81 -12.80
N SER A 902 -5.67 -21.68 -13.54
CA SER A 902 -4.64 -22.72 -13.72
C SER A 902 -3.94 -23.09 -12.41
N VAL A 903 -3.93 -22.15 -11.47
CA VAL A 903 -3.55 -22.36 -10.07
C VAL A 903 -4.71 -21.86 -9.23
N GLU A 904 -5.27 -22.72 -8.38
CA GLU A 904 -6.26 -22.28 -7.40
C GLU A 904 -5.58 -21.18 -6.56
N ARG A 905 -6.01 -19.93 -6.71
CA ARG A 905 -5.53 -18.79 -5.92
C ARG A 905 -6.06 -19.00 -4.51
N THR A 906 -5.44 -19.92 -3.79
CA THR A 906 -5.93 -20.38 -2.50
C THR A 906 -5.62 -19.33 -1.46
N ARG A 907 -6.57 -19.15 -0.56
CA ARG A 907 -6.21 -18.81 0.81
C ARG A 907 -5.78 -20.13 1.48
N ALA A 908 -4.53 -20.55 1.24
CA ALA A 908 -3.88 -21.78 1.73
C ALA A 908 -4.50 -23.12 1.25
N GLU A 909 -3.66 -24.03 0.76
CA GLU A 909 -4.03 -25.30 0.12
C GLU A 909 -4.71 -26.33 1.07
N GLU A 910 -5.56 -27.19 0.49
CA GLU A 910 -6.17 -28.33 1.20
C GLU A 910 -5.13 -29.36 1.65
N LEU A 911 -5.39 -29.99 2.80
CA LEU A 911 -4.46 -30.90 3.45
C LEU A 911 -4.25 -32.20 2.65
N PRO A 912 -3.01 -32.73 2.57
CA PRO A 912 -2.72 -33.96 1.84
C PRO A 912 -3.47 -35.17 2.44
N GLU A 913 -3.75 -36.19 1.63
CA GLU A 913 -4.60 -37.34 2.00
C GLU A 913 -4.16 -38.06 3.28
N ASN A 914 -2.87 -38.07 3.59
CA ASN A 914 -2.36 -38.63 4.85
C ASN A 914 -2.78 -37.80 6.07
N ALA A 915 -2.88 -36.47 5.94
CA ALA A 915 -3.42 -35.60 6.97
C ALA A 915 -4.94 -35.74 7.06
N VAL A 916 -5.63 -35.94 5.93
CA VAL A 916 -7.09 -36.23 5.90
C VAL A 916 -7.39 -37.59 6.56
N GLU A 917 -6.62 -38.63 6.29
CA GLU A 917 -6.74 -39.94 6.96
C GLU A 917 -6.40 -39.85 8.45
N HIS A 918 -5.39 -39.06 8.81
CA HIS A 918 -5.08 -38.81 10.21
C HIS A 918 -6.24 -38.11 10.93
N LEU A 919 -6.84 -37.10 10.30
CA LEU A 919 -8.00 -36.37 10.83
C LEU A 919 -9.26 -37.24 10.89
N ARG A 920 -9.49 -38.13 9.91
CA ARG A 920 -10.59 -39.11 9.94
C ARG A 920 -10.36 -40.16 11.04
N GLY A 921 -9.11 -40.61 11.23
CA GLY A 921 -8.71 -41.58 12.26
C GLY A 921 -8.85 -41.07 13.70
N ILE A 922 -8.86 -39.75 13.90
CA ILE A 922 -9.15 -39.13 15.20
C ILE A 922 -10.61 -38.64 15.31
N GLY A 923 -11.48 -39.01 14.35
CA GLY A 923 -12.92 -38.73 14.38
C GLY A 923 -13.28 -37.26 14.10
N TYR A 924 -12.42 -36.52 13.40
CA TYR A 924 -12.60 -35.09 13.14
C TYR A 924 -13.30 -34.80 11.79
N LEU A 925 -13.39 -35.80 10.91
CA LEU A 925 -14.03 -35.68 9.59
C LEU A 925 -15.34 -36.48 9.47
N ASP A 926 -15.66 -37.32 10.45
CA ASP A 926 -16.99 -37.90 10.67
C ASP A 926 -17.73 -37.02 11.69
#